data_AF-D5EY87-F1
#
_entry.id   AF-D5EY87-F1
#
_cell.length_a   1.000
_cell.length_b   1.000
_cell.length_c   1.000
_cell.angle_alpha   90.00
_cell.angle_beta   90.00
_cell.angle_gamma   90.00
#
_symmetry.space_group_name_H-M   'P 1'
#
loop_
_entity.id
_entity.type
_entity.pdbx_description
1 polymer ?
#
loop_
_entity_poly.entity_id
_entity_poly.type
_entity_poly.pdbx_seq_one_letter_code
_entity_poly.pdbx_strand_id
1 'polypeptide(L)'
;MEMILERLIALNARQTKEQTRAFVKECPLHDYDALTQSPRLKQMAERINLTDDDEQQRKLKSWLPFRCPHYTQFRDDYRDREHIVAESFTWQTCIDIDDPELVEKANKMSERLDIEAGGKWQGLMLHKDYSIRRKLHIDIRLPLGMTVPEAQREYCKALGVACDTSCFTPERFIYISPADFEIYRADGWYAQLSEQEVAARRKAYTDRGLSIDGRTEDGSYYDPEGEGADHLTDHPANHPAEFKGVPYTSIICEYWRRTGGEPSEGERNKRLHQLAANLRAICDNNKDWLLEVMPKYGLSDQEMRGIIHSACKEPTKGSRLIDQIVSALEMGISSDEIEDAEVVAAETGAKVNVKVLPIGLKESLAGVPVTMHMPVLCGVLPIAAAYADQVQIQYCDGNLQHLGLMSIIRGEQASNKSVVKNAVDIWKRQFDEEDALARKREEEWKERKKGRKANEKAPEDPKVLIRMVPVTVSCSTLLKRFKNAQGHTIYSFGEELDTLRKTNGAGSWSSKYDIYRLSFDKGEWGQDYNSDAAESGVVKVAYNWTMLGTNGAMRKCFKSDNIENGLSSRILVAEMPDSSFSKMPKFGRRSADDEARIQEAVSRLRSYSGLVDTPRLRKAIEDWVEQKRVEAAKDIDHVKDTYRKRAAVIGFRCGVIFHLLSGKDKESKQCLDFALMMADYCLMQQIKTFGDALQNQYVEASEECKRYGTNHSVFDQLAPSFTIDDLRALKRGYCSESALRMIISRWSRDGWITKTDRHHWRKEKCKN
;
A
#
# COMPACT_ATOMS: atom_id res chain seq x y z
N MET A 1 -35.24 -54.51 5.82
CA MET A 1 -35.75 -53.61 4.75
C MET A 1 -34.88 -52.36 4.85
N GLU A 2 -33.71 -52.40 4.23
CA GLU A 2 -32.82 -51.21 4.20
C GLU A 2 -33.57 -50.09 3.50
N MET A 3 -33.72 -48.95 4.17
CA MET A 3 -34.14 -47.72 3.50
C MET A 3 -33.11 -47.44 2.40
N ILE A 4 -33.50 -47.56 1.14
CA ILE A 4 -32.68 -47.11 0.02
C ILE A 4 -32.57 -45.59 0.19
N LEU A 5 -31.46 -45.11 0.75
CA LEU A 5 -31.18 -43.68 0.77
C LEU A 5 -31.07 -43.20 -0.67
N GLU A 6 -31.83 -42.15 -0.98
CA GLU A 6 -31.83 -41.52 -2.28
C GLU A 6 -30.45 -40.92 -2.56
N ARG A 7 -29.85 -41.26 -3.71
CA ARG A 7 -28.55 -40.72 -4.12
C ARG A 7 -28.75 -39.34 -4.68
N LEU A 8 -28.00 -38.38 -4.17
CA LEU A 8 -28.15 -36.96 -4.52
C LEU A 8 -26.96 -36.48 -5.34
N ILE A 9 -27.22 -35.52 -6.23
CA ILE A 9 -26.26 -34.91 -7.12
C ILE A 9 -26.56 -33.42 -7.28
N ALA A 10 -25.51 -32.59 -7.32
CA ALA A 10 -25.64 -31.18 -7.66
C ALA A 10 -25.75 -31.04 -9.18
N LEU A 11 -26.96 -30.74 -9.67
CA LEU A 11 -27.31 -30.76 -11.09
C LEU A 11 -27.84 -29.40 -11.56
N ASN A 12 -27.33 -28.93 -12.69
CA ASN A 12 -27.99 -27.90 -13.50
C ASN A 12 -28.55 -28.56 -14.76
N ALA A 13 -29.85 -28.86 -14.74
CA ALA A 13 -30.55 -29.52 -15.85
C ALA A 13 -30.97 -28.56 -16.99
N ARG A 14 -30.67 -27.25 -16.91
CA ARG A 14 -31.12 -26.27 -17.91
C ARG A 14 -30.36 -26.50 -19.23
N GLN A 15 -31.08 -26.46 -20.35
CA GLN A 15 -30.55 -26.65 -21.71
C GLN A 15 -30.87 -25.44 -22.59
N THR A 16 -30.56 -24.22 -22.13
CA THR A 16 -31.02 -22.96 -22.75
C THR A 16 -29.91 -21.91 -22.86
N LYS A 17 -30.14 -20.88 -23.71
CA LYS A 17 -29.19 -19.78 -23.92
C LYS A 17 -28.98 -18.89 -22.68
N GLU A 18 -29.94 -18.87 -21.78
CA GLU A 18 -29.98 -18.06 -20.55
C GLU A 18 -29.53 -18.85 -19.31
N GLN A 19 -28.89 -20.00 -19.52
CA GLN A 19 -28.39 -20.85 -18.45
C GLN A 19 -27.34 -20.11 -17.63
N THR A 20 -27.61 -19.92 -16.33
CA THR A 20 -26.63 -19.33 -15.41
C THR A 20 -25.69 -20.44 -14.94
N ARG A 21 -24.38 -20.27 -15.15
CA ARG A 21 -23.35 -21.22 -14.67
C ARG A 21 -23.21 -21.23 -13.14
N ALA A 22 -23.87 -20.30 -12.46
CA ALA A 22 -23.93 -20.23 -11.01
C ALA A 22 -25.12 -21.01 -10.45
N PHE A 23 -26.20 -21.28 -11.20
CA PHE A 23 -27.31 -22.06 -10.65
C PHE A 23 -26.98 -23.54 -10.63
N VAL A 24 -27.20 -24.20 -9.50
CA VAL A 24 -27.13 -25.66 -9.36
C VAL A 24 -28.08 -26.09 -8.26
N LYS A 25 -28.79 -27.20 -8.44
CA LYS A 25 -29.74 -27.68 -7.44
C LYS A 25 -29.36 -29.09 -7.01
N GLU A 26 -29.58 -29.41 -5.74
CA GLU A 26 -29.55 -30.80 -5.28
C GLU A 26 -30.74 -31.57 -5.87
N CYS A 27 -30.44 -32.62 -6.61
CA CYS A 27 -31.39 -33.46 -7.31
C CYS A 27 -31.12 -34.94 -7.03
N PRO A 28 -32.14 -35.81 -7.06
CA PRO A 28 -31.93 -37.25 -7.12
C PRO A 28 -31.12 -37.68 -8.36
N LEU A 29 -30.30 -38.72 -8.23
CA LEU A 29 -29.49 -39.24 -9.34
C LEU A 29 -30.34 -39.70 -10.53
N HIS A 30 -31.59 -40.14 -10.30
CA HIS A 30 -32.49 -40.53 -11.39
C HIS A 30 -32.89 -39.34 -12.29
N ASP A 31 -32.81 -38.09 -11.80
CA ASP A 31 -33.00 -36.90 -12.65
C ASP A 31 -31.85 -36.72 -13.64
N TYR A 32 -30.61 -37.07 -13.23
CA TYR A 32 -29.47 -37.14 -14.15
C TYR A 32 -29.70 -38.23 -15.21
N ASP A 33 -30.21 -39.40 -14.83
CA ASP A 33 -30.50 -40.49 -15.77
C ASP A 33 -31.59 -40.11 -16.77
N ALA A 34 -32.68 -39.49 -16.31
CA ALA A 34 -33.73 -38.98 -17.19
C ALA A 34 -33.19 -37.91 -18.15
N LEU A 35 -32.25 -37.07 -17.69
CA LEU A 35 -31.63 -36.01 -18.48
C LEU A 35 -30.71 -36.57 -19.57
N THR A 36 -29.86 -37.54 -19.25
CA THR A 36 -28.94 -38.18 -20.21
C THR A 36 -29.68 -38.96 -21.31
N GLN A 37 -30.87 -39.47 -21.00
CA GLN A 37 -31.76 -40.13 -21.97
C GLN A 37 -32.64 -39.16 -22.76
N SER A 38 -32.62 -37.86 -22.45
CA SER A 38 -33.52 -36.90 -23.08
C SER A 38 -33.24 -36.72 -24.57
N PRO A 39 -34.27 -36.78 -25.46
CA PRO A 39 -34.08 -36.56 -26.90
C PRO A 39 -33.45 -35.20 -27.21
N ARG A 40 -33.73 -34.20 -26.38
CA ARG A 40 -33.22 -32.84 -26.52
C ARG A 40 -31.71 -32.76 -26.30
N LEU A 41 -31.17 -33.46 -25.29
CA LEU A 41 -29.72 -33.50 -25.06
C LEU A 41 -29.02 -34.24 -26.21
N LYS A 42 -29.61 -35.32 -26.71
CA LYS A 42 -29.09 -36.05 -27.88
C LYS A 42 -29.03 -35.18 -29.14
N GLN A 43 -30.11 -34.47 -29.46
CA GLN A 43 -30.13 -33.52 -30.59
C GLN A 43 -29.11 -32.39 -30.42
N MET A 44 -28.90 -31.92 -29.18
CA MET A 44 -27.90 -30.89 -28.88
C MET A 44 -26.47 -31.42 -29.07
N ALA A 45 -26.20 -32.65 -28.65
CA ALA A 45 -24.91 -33.32 -28.86
C ALA A 45 -24.62 -33.54 -30.36
N GLU A 46 -25.60 -34.03 -31.12
CA GLU A 46 -25.50 -34.19 -32.58
C GLU A 46 -25.21 -32.84 -33.26
N ARG A 47 -25.94 -31.78 -32.86
CA ARG A 47 -25.72 -30.44 -33.39
C ARG A 47 -24.33 -29.91 -33.09
N ILE A 48 -23.81 -30.14 -31.88
CA ILE A 48 -22.45 -29.75 -31.50
C ILE A 48 -21.45 -30.49 -32.39
N ASN A 49 -21.61 -31.80 -32.58
CA ASN A 49 -20.69 -32.62 -33.38
C ASN A 49 -20.72 -32.30 -34.88
N LEU A 50 -21.85 -31.83 -35.41
CA LEU A 50 -22.00 -31.39 -36.81
C LEU A 50 -21.60 -29.93 -37.04
N THR A 51 -21.22 -29.19 -36.00
CA THR A 51 -20.81 -27.78 -36.13
C THR A 51 -19.29 -27.70 -36.31
N ASP A 52 -18.85 -27.33 -37.51
CA ASP A 52 -17.43 -27.15 -37.86
C ASP A 52 -16.86 -25.78 -37.42
N ASP A 53 -17.73 -24.82 -37.07
CA ASP A 53 -17.33 -23.52 -36.55
C ASP A 53 -17.05 -23.61 -35.03
N ASP A 54 -15.79 -23.46 -34.65
CA ASP A 54 -15.33 -23.59 -33.26
C ASP A 54 -16.01 -22.61 -32.29
N GLU A 55 -16.37 -21.40 -32.72
CA GLU A 55 -17.01 -20.40 -31.87
C GLU A 55 -18.48 -20.77 -31.62
N GLN A 56 -19.19 -21.18 -32.67
CA GLN A 56 -20.55 -21.67 -32.58
C GLN A 56 -20.61 -22.98 -31.79
N GLN A 57 -19.63 -23.86 -31.97
CA GLN A 57 -19.53 -25.12 -31.22
C GLN A 57 -19.29 -24.86 -29.73
N ARG A 58 -18.39 -23.93 -29.36
CA ARG A 58 -18.18 -23.47 -27.97
C ARG A 58 -19.46 -22.87 -27.37
N LYS A 59 -20.18 -22.06 -28.14
CA LYS A 59 -21.45 -21.46 -27.70
C LYS A 59 -22.53 -22.51 -27.45
N LEU A 60 -22.66 -23.50 -28.34
CA LEU A 60 -23.60 -24.60 -28.14
C LEU A 60 -23.22 -25.46 -26.93
N LYS A 61 -21.92 -25.74 -26.73
CA LYS A 61 -21.41 -26.44 -25.54
C LYS A 61 -21.76 -25.70 -24.25
N SER A 62 -21.79 -24.36 -24.27
CA SER A 62 -22.12 -23.56 -23.09
C SER A 62 -23.57 -23.74 -22.58
N TRP A 63 -24.46 -24.27 -23.43
CA TRP A 63 -25.88 -24.54 -23.11
C TRP A 63 -26.11 -25.98 -22.65
N LEU A 64 -25.05 -26.77 -22.50
CA LEU A 64 -25.16 -28.12 -21.98
C LEU A 64 -25.49 -28.08 -20.48
N PRO A 65 -26.32 -29.03 -20.01
CA PRO A 65 -26.47 -29.22 -18.58
C PRO A 65 -25.13 -29.69 -17.98
N PHE A 66 -24.94 -29.47 -16.67
CA PHE A 66 -23.72 -29.86 -15.98
C PHE A 66 -24.01 -30.39 -14.57
N ARG A 67 -23.08 -31.17 -14.04
CA ARG A 67 -23.06 -31.64 -12.64
C ARG A 67 -21.82 -31.15 -11.91
N CYS A 68 -21.88 -31.04 -10.59
CA CYS A 68 -20.67 -30.83 -9.78
C CYS A 68 -20.19 -32.18 -9.20
N PRO A 69 -18.92 -32.58 -9.41
CA PRO A 69 -18.43 -33.85 -8.93
C PRO A 69 -18.15 -33.84 -7.42
N HIS A 70 -17.76 -32.69 -6.85
CA HIS A 70 -17.23 -32.59 -5.48
C HIS A 70 -18.29 -32.43 -4.38
N TYR A 71 -19.45 -31.87 -4.69
CA TYR A 71 -20.50 -31.59 -3.70
C TYR A 71 -21.88 -31.99 -4.25
N THR A 72 -22.77 -32.50 -3.39
CA THR A 72 -24.17 -32.77 -3.78
C THR A 72 -25.06 -31.52 -3.66
N GLN A 73 -24.61 -30.51 -2.91
CA GLN A 73 -25.38 -29.31 -2.64
C GLN A 73 -24.50 -28.07 -2.46
N PHE A 74 -25.04 -26.93 -2.90
CA PHE A 74 -24.56 -25.59 -2.57
C PHE A 74 -25.69 -24.81 -1.89
N ARG A 75 -25.34 -23.88 -1.00
CA ARG A 75 -26.29 -22.98 -0.35
C ARG A 75 -26.96 -22.09 -1.38
N ASP A 76 -28.25 -21.82 -1.20
CA ASP A 76 -29.04 -20.95 -2.07
C ASP A 76 -29.08 -21.37 -3.55
N ASP A 77 -28.82 -22.66 -3.83
CA ASP A 77 -28.69 -23.22 -5.19
C ASP A 77 -27.66 -22.46 -6.06
N TYR A 78 -26.62 -21.91 -5.41
CA TYR A 78 -25.61 -21.05 -6.03
C TYR A 78 -24.21 -21.67 -5.96
N ARG A 79 -23.70 -22.14 -7.09
CA ARG A 79 -22.36 -22.71 -7.31
C ARG A 79 -21.30 -21.62 -7.22
N ASP A 80 -20.83 -21.37 -6.01
CA ASP A 80 -19.70 -20.50 -5.69
C ASP A 80 -19.00 -21.00 -4.42
N ARG A 81 -17.73 -20.60 -4.25
CA ARG A 81 -16.90 -21.00 -3.11
C ARG A 81 -17.51 -20.63 -1.76
N GLU A 82 -18.13 -19.45 -1.65
CA GLU A 82 -18.74 -18.97 -0.39
C GLU A 82 -20.01 -19.74 -0.01
N HIS A 83 -20.60 -20.45 -0.98
CA HIS A 83 -21.87 -21.16 -0.83
C HIS A 83 -21.67 -22.67 -0.67
N ILE A 84 -20.44 -23.15 -0.51
CA ILE A 84 -20.15 -24.57 -0.30
C ILE A 84 -20.75 -25.07 1.01
N VAL A 85 -21.42 -26.23 0.93
CA VAL A 85 -21.87 -27.01 2.09
C VAL A 85 -20.86 -28.14 2.29
N ALA A 86 -19.90 -27.98 3.20
CA ALA A 86 -18.79 -28.92 3.37
C ALA A 86 -19.25 -30.34 3.72
N GLU A 87 -20.39 -30.46 4.41
CA GLU A 87 -21.01 -31.74 4.78
C GLU A 87 -21.51 -32.52 3.58
N SER A 88 -21.77 -31.87 2.44
CA SER A 88 -22.27 -32.46 1.19
C SER A 88 -21.14 -32.98 0.28
N PHE A 89 -19.89 -32.96 0.76
CA PHE A 89 -18.73 -33.41 0.01
C PHE A 89 -18.86 -34.90 -0.38
N THR A 90 -18.69 -35.18 -1.67
CA THR A 90 -19.02 -36.47 -2.29
C THR A 90 -17.92 -37.52 -2.15
N TRP A 91 -16.72 -37.11 -1.73
CA TRP A 91 -15.49 -37.93 -1.69
C TRP A 91 -15.07 -38.49 -3.05
N GLN A 92 -15.46 -37.85 -4.15
CA GLN A 92 -15.06 -38.22 -5.51
C GLN A 92 -14.61 -36.99 -6.29
N THR A 93 -13.83 -37.19 -7.33
CA THR A 93 -13.41 -36.13 -8.27
C THR A 93 -13.45 -36.64 -9.70
N CYS A 94 -13.58 -35.73 -10.66
CA CYS A 94 -13.50 -36.04 -12.09
C CYS A 94 -12.13 -35.66 -12.64
N ILE A 95 -11.53 -36.55 -13.42
CA ILE A 95 -10.31 -36.35 -14.19
C ILE A 95 -10.69 -36.04 -15.63
N ASP A 96 -10.28 -34.88 -16.13
CA ASP A 96 -10.56 -34.45 -17.52
C ASP A 96 -9.34 -34.69 -18.42
N ILE A 97 -9.49 -35.53 -19.43
CA ILE A 97 -8.47 -35.77 -20.46
C ILE A 97 -8.86 -35.06 -21.73
N ASP A 98 -8.27 -33.87 -21.88
CA ASP A 98 -8.61 -32.91 -22.94
C ASP A 98 -7.86 -33.14 -24.26
N ASP A 99 -6.72 -33.84 -24.22
CA ASP A 99 -5.91 -34.16 -25.40
C ASP A 99 -6.47 -35.38 -26.13
N PRO A 100 -7.00 -35.24 -27.37
CA PRO A 100 -7.56 -36.34 -28.14
C PRO A 100 -6.57 -37.48 -28.39
N GLU A 101 -5.27 -37.20 -28.47
CA GLU A 101 -4.23 -38.23 -28.69
C GLU A 101 -4.03 -39.12 -27.46
N LEU A 102 -4.35 -38.61 -26.27
CA LEU A 102 -4.18 -39.32 -25.00
C LEU A 102 -5.46 -40.02 -24.54
N VAL A 103 -6.62 -39.67 -25.08
CA VAL A 103 -7.95 -40.21 -24.67
C VAL A 103 -7.97 -41.73 -24.66
N GLU A 104 -7.60 -42.38 -25.76
CA GLU A 104 -7.69 -43.85 -25.87
C GLU A 104 -6.67 -44.56 -24.98
N LYS A 105 -5.48 -43.96 -24.81
CA LYS A 105 -4.45 -44.46 -23.89
C LYS A 105 -4.93 -44.36 -22.44
N ALA A 106 -5.45 -43.21 -22.04
CA ALA A 106 -5.97 -42.96 -20.70
C ALA A 106 -7.17 -43.87 -20.39
N ASN A 107 -8.07 -44.07 -21.36
CA ASN A 107 -9.23 -44.96 -21.25
C ASN A 107 -8.83 -46.40 -20.88
N LYS A 108 -7.84 -46.97 -21.57
CA LYS A 108 -7.32 -48.32 -21.28
C LYS A 108 -6.53 -48.38 -19.98
N MET A 109 -5.74 -47.34 -19.71
CA MET A 109 -4.92 -47.31 -18.51
C MET A 109 -5.79 -47.18 -17.25
N SER A 110 -6.89 -46.43 -17.30
CA SER A 110 -7.82 -46.31 -16.17
C SER A 110 -8.47 -47.64 -15.81
N GLU A 111 -8.85 -48.45 -16.81
CA GLU A 111 -9.37 -49.81 -16.59
C GLU A 111 -8.33 -50.72 -15.94
N ARG A 112 -7.07 -50.64 -16.40
CA ARG A 112 -5.96 -51.39 -15.81
C ARG A 112 -5.75 -51.02 -14.34
N LEU A 113 -5.74 -49.72 -14.02
CA LEU A 113 -5.56 -49.23 -12.65
C LEU A 113 -6.67 -49.70 -11.71
N ASP A 114 -7.90 -49.80 -12.22
CA ASP A 114 -9.07 -50.21 -11.43
C ASP A 114 -9.09 -51.72 -11.13
N ILE A 115 -8.55 -52.55 -12.01
CA ILE A 115 -8.54 -54.02 -11.84
C ILE A 115 -7.20 -54.56 -11.30
N GLU A 116 -6.17 -53.73 -11.18
CA GLU A 116 -4.84 -54.13 -10.71
C GLU A 116 -4.90 -54.58 -9.24
N ALA A 117 -4.71 -55.89 -9.00
CA ALA A 117 -4.82 -56.47 -7.67
C ALA A 117 -3.77 -55.90 -6.71
N GLY A 118 -4.22 -55.33 -5.59
CA GLY A 118 -3.36 -54.65 -4.62
C GLY A 118 -2.86 -53.28 -5.08
N GLY A 119 -3.31 -52.81 -6.25
CA GLY A 119 -3.02 -51.47 -6.75
C GLY A 119 -3.74 -50.39 -5.93
N LYS A 120 -3.13 -49.21 -5.83
CA LYS A 120 -3.67 -48.07 -5.07
C LYS A 120 -5.07 -47.62 -5.54
N TRP A 121 -5.34 -47.80 -6.83
CA TRP A 121 -6.55 -47.35 -7.50
C TRP A 121 -7.58 -48.46 -7.71
N GLN A 122 -7.31 -49.66 -7.17
CA GLN A 122 -8.15 -50.82 -7.36
C GLN A 122 -9.58 -50.56 -6.85
N GLY A 123 -10.58 -50.71 -7.73
CA GLY A 123 -12.00 -50.52 -7.42
C GLY A 123 -12.40 -49.09 -7.04
N LEU A 124 -11.59 -48.09 -7.38
CA LEU A 124 -11.87 -46.68 -7.09
C LEU A 124 -12.50 -45.94 -8.28
N MET A 125 -12.52 -46.50 -9.50
CA MET A 125 -13.22 -45.89 -10.62
C MET A 125 -14.73 -45.98 -10.41
N LEU A 126 -15.41 -44.84 -10.43
CA LEU A 126 -16.86 -44.77 -10.14
C LEU A 126 -17.70 -44.57 -11.40
N HIS A 127 -17.20 -43.79 -12.35
CA HIS A 127 -17.90 -43.51 -13.60
C HIS A 127 -16.92 -43.02 -14.66
N LYS A 128 -17.21 -43.30 -15.93
CA LYS A 128 -16.37 -42.93 -17.06
C LYS A 128 -17.25 -42.68 -18.27
N ASP A 129 -17.13 -41.51 -18.87
CA ASP A 129 -17.88 -41.11 -20.05
C ASP A 129 -17.03 -40.28 -21.02
N TYR A 130 -17.46 -40.24 -22.27
CA TYR A 130 -16.95 -39.28 -23.23
C TYR A 130 -17.73 -37.96 -23.10
N SER A 131 -17.00 -36.85 -23.06
CA SER A 131 -17.60 -35.57 -23.38
C SER A 131 -18.15 -35.57 -24.82
N ILE A 132 -19.03 -34.62 -25.12
CA ILE A 132 -19.58 -34.49 -26.48
C ILE A 132 -18.48 -34.29 -27.54
N ARG A 133 -17.37 -33.61 -27.19
CA ARG A 133 -16.19 -33.44 -28.08
C ARG A 133 -15.20 -34.63 -28.02
N ARG A 134 -15.64 -35.80 -27.53
CA ARG A 134 -14.83 -37.04 -27.43
C ARG A 134 -13.59 -36.97 -26.54
N LYS A 135 -13.47 -35.94 -25.70
CA LYS A 135 -12.57 -35.93 -24.52
C LYS A 135 -13.08 -36.91 -23.46
N LEU A 136 -12.22 -37.40 -22.57
CA LEU A 136 -12.58 -38.42 -21.58
C LEU A 136 -12.74 -37.79 -20.19
N HIS A 137 -13.80 -38.18 -19.49
CA HIS A 137 -14.01 -37.87 -18.08
C HIS A 137 -13.93 -39.17 -17.27
N ILE A 138 -13.20 -39.17 -16.16
CA ILE A 138 -13.09 -40.32 -15.26
C ILE A 138 -13.40 -39.85 -13.83
N ASP A 139 -14.53 -40.25 -13.28
CA ASP A 139 -14.82 -40.05 -11.86
C ASP A 139 -14.17 -41.15 -11.03
N ILE A 140 -13.43 -40.75 -10.02
CA ILE A 140 -12.76 -41.65 -9.07
C ILE A 140 -13.16 -41.32 -7.64
N ARG A 141 -13.21 -42.35 -6.80
CA ARG A 141 -13.28 -42.22 -5.35
C ARG A 141 -11.93 -41.73 -4.83
N LEU A 142 -11.94 -40.69 -4.01
CA LEU A 142 -10.72 -40.18 -3.38
C LEU A 142 -10.14 -41.25 -2.44
N PRO A 143 -8.84 -41.58 -2.52
CA PRO A 143 -8.16 -42.39 -1.52
C PRO A 143 -8.24 -41.74 -0.13
N LEU A 144 -8.16 -42.55 0.93
CA LEU A 144 -8.27 -42.06 2.30
C LEU A 144 -7.19 -41.00 2.59
N GLY A 145 -7.64 -39.80 2.99
CA GLY A 145 -6.77 -38.70 3.38
C GLY A 145 -6.19 -37.87 2.24
N MET A 146 -6.42 -38.21 0.97
CA MET A 146 -5.96 -37.41 -0.18
C MET A 146 -6.93 -36.31 -0.55
N THR A 147 -6.43 -35.08 -0.73
CA THR A 147 -7.23 -33.97 -1.25
C THR A 147 -7.52 -34.16 -2.75
N VAL A 148 -8.44 -33.36 -3.29
CA VAL A 148 -8.75 -33.37 -4.72
C VAL A 148 -7.49 -33.13 -5.58
N PRO A 149 -6.67 -32.09 -5.36
CA PRO A 149 -5.41 -31.90 -6.10
C PRO A 149 -4.47 -33.09 -6.03
N GLU A 150 -4.23 -33.64 -4.83
CA GLU A 150 -3.32 -34.78 -4.62
C GLU A 150 -3.78 -36.01 -5.41
N ALA A 151 -5.07 -36.36 -5.31
CA ALA A 151 -5.63 -37.50 -6.01
C ALA A 151 -5.60 -37.30 -7.53
N GLN A 152 -5.93 -36.10 -8.04
CA GLN A 152 -5.90 -35.85 -9.48
C GLN A 152 -4.48 -35.90 -10.05
N ARG A 153 -3.49 -35.29 -9.37
CA ARG A 153 -2.08 -35.32 -9.80
C ARG A 153 -1.55 -36.75 -9.88
N GLU A 154 -1.77 -37.52 -8.81
CA GLU A 154 -1.28 -38.89 -8.77
C GLU A 154 -1.99 -39.80 -9.76
N TYR A 155 -3.31 -39.63 -9.96
CA TYR A 155 -4.05 -40.41 -10.95
C TYR A 155 -3.60 -40.09 -12.38
N CYS A 156 -3.46 -38.80 -12.72
CA CYS A 156 -2.93 -38.37 -14.02
C CYS A 156 -1.50 -38.90 -14.27
N LYS A 157 -0.65 -38.89 -13.23
CA LYS A 157 0.69 -39.50 -13.29
C LYS A 157 0.61 -41.00 -13.58
N ALA A 158 -0.30 -41.72 -12.93
CA ALA A 158 -0.52 -43.14 -13.16
C ALA A 158 -1.06 -43.43 -14.58
N LEU A 159 -1.89 -42.55 -15.12
CA LEU A 159 -2.36 -42.60 -16.51
C LEU A 159 -1.26 -42.24 -17.53
N GLY A 160 -0.19 -41.56 -17.08
CA GLY A 160 0.87 -41.04 -17.93
C GLY A 160 0.40 -39.86 -18.79
N VAL A 161 -0.39 -38.96 -18.19
CA VAL A 161 -0.94 -37.73 -18.80
C VAL A 161 -0.67 -36.54 -17.88
N ALA A 162 -0.65 -35.33 -18.46
CA ALA A 162 -0.51 -34.10 -17.66
C ALA A 162 -1.79 -33.84 -16.86
N CYS A 163 -1.64 -33.35 -15.63
CA CYS A 163 -2.77 -32.99 -14.78
C CYS A 163 -3.25 -31.56 -15.08
N ASP A 164 -4.54 -31.38 -15.32
CA ASP A 164 -5.15 -30.05 -15.50
C ASP A 164 -5.49 -29.44 -14.13
N THR A 165 -4.64 -28.50 -13.67
CA THR A 165 -4.81 -27.84 -12.37
C THR A 165 -6.04 -26.92 -12.31
N SER A 166 -6.63 -26.55 -13.46
CA SER A 166 -7.91 -25.81 -13.49
C SER A 166 -9.09 -26.64 -12.98
N CYS A 167 -8.90 -27.95 -12.79
CA CYS A 167 -9.89 -28.87 -12.22
C CYS A 167 -9.86 -28.93 -10.69
N PHE A 168 -8.96 -28.18 -10.03
CA PHE A 168 -8.73 -28.24 -8.58
C PHE A 168 -9.61 -27.26 -7.79
N THR A 169 -10.58 -26.62 -8.42
CA THR A 169 -11.47 -25.71 -7.71
C THR A 169 -12.62 -26.47 -7.04
N PRO A 170 -12.99 -26.14 -5.79
CA PRO A 170 -14.13 -26.76 -5.12
C PRO A 170 -15.46 -26.63 -5.87
N GLU A 171 -15.63 -25.54 -6.62
CA GLU A 171 -16.82 -25.28 -7.44
C GLU A 171 -16.77 -25.95 -8.82
N ARG A 172 -15.85 -26.89 -9.09
CA ARG A 172 -15.71 -27.54 -10.42
C ARG A 172 -17.04 -28.14 -10.89
N PHE A 173 -17.28 -28.10 -12.20
CA PHE A 173 -18.42 -28.76 -12.83
C PHE A 173 -18.02 -29.49 -14.11
N ILE A 174 -18.80 -30.50 -14.48
CA ILE A 174 -18.61 -31.35 -15.66
C ILE A 174 -19.89 -31.29 -16.50
N TYR A 175 -19.72 -30.96 -17.78
CA TYR A 175 -20.84 -30.98 -18.74
C TYR A 175 -21.33 -32.40 -18.97
N ILE A 176 -22.65 -32.55 -19.05
CA ILE A 176 -23.31 -33.85 -19.16
C ILE A 176 -23.48 -34.21 -20.64
N SER A 177 -23.08 -35.44 -20.96
CA SER A 177 -23.24 -36.07 -22.26
C SER A 177 -24.51 -36.94 -22.29
N PRO A 178 -25.07 -37.27 -23.46
CA PRO A 178 -26.17 -38.23 -23.54
C PRO A 178 -25.71 -39.66 -23.18
N ALA A 179 -26.66 -40.52 -22.81
CA ALA A 179 -26.38 -41.84 -22.25
C ALA A 179 -25.54 -42.78 -23.15
N ASP A 180 -25.52 -42.56 -24.46
CA ASP A 180 -24.70 -43.32 -25.41
C ASP A 180 -23.20 -42.96 -25.38
N PHE A 181 -22.80 -41.96 -24.58
CA PHE A 181 -21.41 -41.59 -24.35
C PHE A 181 -20.83 -42.18 -23.06
N GLU A 182 -21.67 -42.78 -22.20
CA GLU A 182 -21.23 -43.46 -20.98
C GLU A 182 -20.49 -44.76 -21.33
N ILE A 183 -19.31 -44.94 -20.75
CA ILE A 183 -18.45 -46.12 -20.95
C ILE A 183 -18.61 -47.08 -19.78
N TYR A 184 -18.63 -46.55 -18.56
CA TYR A 184 -18.67 -47.33 -17.34
C TYR A 184 -19.36 -46.55 -16.23
N ARG A 185 -20.11 -47.27 -15.40
CA ARG A 185 -20.68 -46.75 -14.15
C ARG A 185 -20.65 -47.85 -13.10
N ALA A 186 -20.07 -47.54 -11.94
CA ALA A 186 -20.07 -48.41 -10.78
C ALA A 186 -21.42 -48.35 -10.07
N ASP A 187 -21.85 -49.47 -9.48
CA ASP A 187 -23.05 -49.54 -8.65
C ASP A 187 -23.02 -48.54 -7.49
N GLY A 188 -21.83 -48.12 -7.03
CA GLY A 188 -21.64 -47.17 -5.94
C GLY A 188 -21.52 -45.69 -6.35
N TRP A 189 -21.75 -45.33 -7.61
CA TRP A 189 -21.62 -43.93 -8.06
C TRP A 189 -22.64 -43.03 -7.34
N TYR A 190 -22.16 -41.93 -6.74
CA TYR A 190 -22.90 -41.05 -5.81
C TYR A 190 -23.56 -41.76 -4.60
N ALA A 191 -23.16 -42.98 -4.26
CA ALA A 191 -23.63 -43.63 -3.03
C ALA A 191 -23.06 -42.90 -1.80
N GLN A 192 -23.92 -42.69 -0.80
CA GLN A 192 -23.49 -42.18 0.50
C GLN A 192 -22.62 -43.23 1.20
N LEU A 193 -21.48 -42.80 1.73
CA LEU A 193 -20.61 -43.65 2.53
C LEU A 193 -21.20 -43.81 3.93
N SER A 194 -20.86 -44.91 4.61
CA SER A 194 -21.27 -45.11 6.00
C SER A 194 -20.76 -43.99 6.90
N GLU A 195 -21.49 -43.66 7.97
CA GLU A 195 -21.06 -42.63 8.93
C GLU A 195 -19.67 -42.89 9.51
N GLN A 196 -19.33 -44.17 9.72
CA GLN A 196 -18.01 -44.59 10.20
C GLN A 196 -16.91 -44.26 9.19
N GLU A 197 -17.14 -44.50 7.90
CA GLU A 197 -16.18 -44.18 6.85
C GLU A 197 -16.05 -42.67 6.65
N VAL A 198 -17.16 -41.93 6.66
CA VAL A 198 -17.15 -40.46 6.59
C VAL A 198 -16.36 -39.87 7.77
N ALA A 199 -16.59 -40.38 8.98
CA ALA A 199 -15.85 -39.95 10.17
C ALA A 199 -14.34 -40.20 10.04
N ALA A 200 -13.94 -41.39 9.54
CA ALA A 200 -12.55 -41.72 9.31
C ALA A 200 -11.89 -40.79 8.27
N ARG A 201 -12.59 -40.50 7.17
CA ARG A 201 -12.11 -39.60 6.11
C ARG A 201 -11.98 -38.15 6.57
N ARG A 202 -12.98 -37.63 7.29
CA ARG A 202 -12.93 -36.30 7.91
C ARG A 202 -11.76 -36.20 8.89
N LYS A 203 -11.59 -37.22 9.74
CA LYS A 203 -10.47 -37.27 10.68
C LYS A 203 -9.12 -37.21 9.95
N ALA A 204 -8.97 -37.93 8.85
CA ALA A 204 -7.74 -37.92 8.05
C ALA A 204 -7.39 -36.52 7.50
N TYR A 205 -8.38 -35.68 7.18
CA TYR A 205 -8.16 -34.27 6.82
C TYR A 205 -7.87 -33.38 8.04
N THR A 206 -8.65 -33.51 9.11
CA THR A 206 -8.48 -32.65 10.29
C THR A 206 -7.16 -32.92 11.03
N ASP A 207 -6.68 -34.18 11.01
CA ASP A 207 -5.35 -34.54 11.54
C ASP A 207 -4.22 -33.83 10.79
N ARG A 208 -4.47 -33.40 9.54
CA ARG A 208 -3.55 -32.61 8.70
C ARG A 208 -3.77 -31.10 8.84
N GLY A 209 -4.68 -30.64 9.70
CA GLY A 209 -5.03 -29.22 9.85
C GLY A 209 -5.93 -28.66 8.75
N LEU A 210 -6.56 -29.52 7.94
CA LEU A 210 -7.48 -29.12 6.87
C LEU A 210 -8.94 -29.11 7.35
N SER A 211 -9.82 -28.45 6.60
CA SER A 211 -11.26 -28.55 6.80
C SER A 211 -11.77 -29.99 6.58
N ILE A 212 -13.02 -30.26 6.98
CA ILE A 212 -13.65 -31.59 6.84
C ILE A 212 -13.81 -32.06 5.38
N ASP A 213 -13.62 -31.16 4.41
CA ASP A 213 -13.63 -31.41 2.98
C ASP A 213 -12.27 -31.13 2.30
N GLY A 214 -11.18 -30.99 3.07
CA GLY A 214 -9.80 -30.96 2.56
C GLY A 214 -9.32 -29.60 2.07
N ARG A 215 -9.93 -28.51 2.56
CA ARG A 215 -9.61 -27.12 2.21
C ARG A 215 -8.74 -26.42 3.27
N THR A 216 -8.01 -25.40 2.85
CA THR A 216 -7.23 -24.46 3.68
C THR A 216 -8.09 -23.29 4.16
N GLU A 217 -7.55 -22.43 5.03
CA GLU A 217 -8.28 -21.30 5.63
C GLU A 217 -8.82 -20.29 4.60
N ASP A 218 -8.17 -20.17 3.44
CA ASP A 218 -8.59 -19.33 2.30
C ASP A 218 -9.73 -19.95 1.47
N GLY A 219 -10.19 -21.14 1.84
CA GLY A 219 -11.29 -21.86 1.20
C GLY A 219 -10.92 -22.54 -0.12
N SER A 220 -9.63 -22.62 -0.49
CA SER A 220 -9.14 -23.44 -1.61
C SER A 220 -8.80 -24.87 -1.14
N TYR A 221 -8.69 -25.85 -2.04
CA TYR A 221 -8.16 -27.16 -1.64
C TYR A 221 -6.67 -27.04 -1.34
N TYR A 222 -6.22 -27.76 -0.30
CA TYR A 222 -4.78 -27.89 -0.06
C TYR A 222 -4.12 -28.59 -1.26
N ASP A 223 -3.21 -27.87 -1.91
CA ASP A 223 -2.32 -28.37 -2.96
C ASP A 223 -0.88 -28.26 -2.45
N PRO A 224 -0.18 -29.37 -2.19
CA PRO A 224 1.21 -29.35 -1.70
C PRO A 224 2.18 -28.71 -2.70
N GLU A 225 1.79 -28.58 -3.98
CA GLU A 225 2.54 -27.87 -5.00
C GLU A 225 2.05 -26.41 -5.18
N GLY A 226 0.97 -25.99 -4.50
CA GLY A 226 0.32 -24.68 -4.63
C GLY A 226 1.04 -23.52 -3.91
N GLU A 227 1.78 -23.79 -2.83
CA GLU A 227 2.73 -22.81 -2.26
C GLU A 227 4.07 -22.88 -3.02
N GLY A 228 4.06 -22.40 -4.26
CA GLY A 228 5.28 -22.32 -5.08
C GLY A 228 5.09 -22.63 -6.57
N ALA A 229 3.90 -23.00 -7.03
CA ALA A 229 3.63 -23.26 -8.44
C ALA A 229 2.57 -22.30 -9.02
N ASP A 230 2.86 -21.00 -8.98
CA ASP A 230 2.45 -20.13 -10.07
C ASP A 230 3.72 -19.78 -10.86
N HIS A 231 3.84 -20.43 -12.02
CA HIS A 231 4.94 -20.42 -12.98
C HIS A 231 6.29 -20.99 -12.53
N LEU A 232 6.61 -22.20 -13.00
CA LEU A 232 7.91 -22.56 -13.59
C LEU A 232 7.75 -23.91 -14.31
N THR A 233 7.46 -23.87 -15.62
CA THR A 233 8.02 -24.91 -16.50
C THR A 233 9.52 -24.74 -16.40
N ASP A 234 10.21 -25.77 -15.90
CA ASP A 234 11.66 -25.78 -15.70
C ASP A 234 12.40 -25.78 -17.05
N HIS A 235 12.41 -24.60 -17.65
CA HIS A 235 13.36 -24.18 -18.66
C HIS A 235 14.05 -22.94 -18.07
N PRO A 236 15.38 -22.84 -18.08
CA PRO A 236 16.08 -21.69 -17.54
C PRO A 236 15.52 -20.42 -18.18
N ALA A 237 14.98 -19.52 -17.34
CA ALA A 237 14.43 -18.25 -17.78
C ALA A 237 15.50 -17.45 -18.53
N ASN A 238 15.29 -17.20 -19.82
CA ASN A 238 16.25 -16.49 -20.64
C ASN A 238 16.10 -14.97 -20.51
N HIS A 239 15.00 -14.49 -19.92
CA HIS A 239 14.67 -13.07 -19.84
C HIS A 239 14.22 -12.62 -18.43
N PRO A 240 14.32 -11.31 -18.09
CA PRO A 240 13.87 -10.80 -16.80
C PRO A 240 12.37 -11.01 -16.54
N ALA A 241 12.03 -11.47 -15.33
CA ALA A 241 10.65 -11.65 -14.86
C ALA A 241 10.00 -10.36 -14.31
N GLU A 242 10.75 -9.26 -14.26
CA GLU A 242 10.30 -7.96 -13.76
C GLU A 242 10.72 -6.83 -14.70
N PHE A 243 9.89 -5.79 -14.79
CA PHE A 243 10.20 -4.54 -15.47
C PHE A 243 10.20 -3.40 -14.45
N LYS A 244 11.34 -2.70 -14.31
CA LYS A 244 11.56 -1.64 -13.30
C LYS A 244 11.22 -2.06 -11.86
N GLY A 245 11.41 -3.35 -11.53
CA GLY A 245 11.08 -3.91 -10.21
C GLY A 245 9.59 -4.19 -10.00
N VAL A 246 8.77 -4.14 -11.07
CA VAL A 246 7.38 -4.60 -11.07
C VAL A 246 7.30 -5.92 -11.82
N PRO A 247 6.80 -7.00 -11.19
CA PRO A 247 6.60 -8.29 -11.85
C PRO A 247 5.66 -8.19 -13.05
N TYR A 248 5.99 -8.87 -14.16
CA TYR A 248 5.10 -8.91 -15.33
C TYR A 248 3.71 -9.45 -14.98
N THR A 249 3.62 -10.39 -14.05
CA THR A 249 2.35 -10.91 -13.51
C THR A 249 1.49 -9.77 -12.95
N SER A 250 2.06 -8.88 -12.14
CA SER A 250 1.34 -7.72 -11.60
C SER A 250 0.91 -6.73 -12.68
N ILE A 251 1.76 -6.48 -13.68
CA ILE A 251 1.44 -5.62 -14.84
C ILE A 251 0.26 -6.21 -15.62
N ILE A 252 0.27 -7.52 -15.85
CA ILE A 252 -0.76 -8.24 -16.61
C ILE A 252 -2.08 -8.31 -15.85
N CYS A 253 -2.05 -8.60 -14.55
CA CYS A 253 -3.25 -8.57 -13.70
C CYS A 253 -3.92 -7.19 -13.72
N GLU A 254 -3.15 -6.11 -13.57
CA GLU A 254 -3.68 -4.74 -13.61
C GLU A 254 -4.14 -4.35 -15.03
N TYR A 255 -3.47 -4.83 -16.08
CA TYR A 255 -3.93 -4.67 -17.47
C TYR A 255 -5.31 -5.31 -17.68
N TRP A 256 -5.51 -6.53 -17.19
CA TRP A 256 -6.80 -7.20 -17.28
C TRP A 256 -7.87 -6.48 -16.47
N ARG A 257 -7.58 -6.08 -15.22
CA ARG A 257 -8.51 -5.30 -14.39
C ARG A 257 -9.02 -4.05 -15.11
N ARG A 258 -8.16 -3.35 -15.86
CA ARG A 258 -8.52 -2.12 -16.61
C ARG A 258 -9.21 -2.38 -17.93
N THR A 259 -8.92 -3.50 -18.57
CA THR A 259 -9.44 -3.80 -19.91
C THR A 259 -10.69 -4.68 -19.89
N GLY A 260 -11.23 -5.03 -18.72
CA GLY A 260 -12.52 -5.72 -18.55
C GLY A 260 -12.44 -7.13 -17.96
N GLY A 261 -11.33 -7.48 -17.32
CA GLY A 261 -11.06 -8.81 -16.73
C GLY A 261 -10.21 -9.70 -17.63
N GLU A 262 -9.95 -10.91 -17.15
CA GLU A 262 -9.23 -11.94 -17.90
C GLU A 262 -10.05 -12.42 -19.12
N PRO A 263 -9.37 -12.80 -20.22
CA PRO A 263 -10.07 -13.15 -21.45
C PRO A 263 -10.90 -14.43 -21.34
N SER A 264 -12.17 -14.36 -21.73
CA SER A 264 -13.07 -15.52 -21.82
C SER A 264 -12.85 -16.33 -23.10
N GLU A 265 -13.32 -17.59 -23.12
CA GLU A 265 -13.25 -18.45 -24.31
C GLU A 265 -14.04 -17.85 -25.50
N GLY A 266 -13.37 -17.62 -26.63
CA GLY A 266 -13.92 -16.92 -27.80
C GLY A 266 -13.20 -15.61 -28.12
N GLU A 267 -12.77 -14.86 -27.10
CA GLU A 267 -12.00 -13.61 -27.28
C GLU A 267 -10.51 -13.73 -26.95
N ARG A 268 -10.06 -14.89 -26.44
CA ARG A 268 -8.68 -15.15 -25.99
C ARG A 268 -7.62 -14.71 -27.01
N ASN A 269 -7.73 -15.14 -28.26
CA ASN A 269 -6.71 -14.82 -29.28
C ASN A 269 -6.62 -13.30 -29.54
N LYS A 270 -7.76 -12.62 -29.62
CA LYS A 270 -7.83 -11.17 -29.82
C LYS A 270 -7.28 -10.41 -28.61
N ARG A 271 -7.65 -10.82 -27.40
CA ARG A 271 -7.23 -10.19 -26.15
C ARG A 271 -5.74 -10.44 -25.87
N LEU A 272 -5.24 -11.65 -26.09
CA LEU A 272 -3.82 -11.98 -25.99
C LEU A 272 -2.99 -11.25 -27.05
N HIS A 273 -3.50 -11.10 -28.28
CA HIS A 273 -2.87 -10.25 -29.27
C HIS A 273 -2.79 -8.79 -28.81
N GLN A 274 -3.87 -8.25 -28.22
CA GLN A 274 -3.87 -6.90 -27.64
C GLN A 274 -2.86 -6.78 -26.48
N LEU A 275 -2.80 -7.78 -25.60
CA LEU A 275 -1.82 -7.82 -24.52
C LEU A 275 -0.39 -7.83 -25.07
N ALA A 276 -0.07 -8.71 -26.03
CA ALA A 276 1.24 -8.78 -26.70
C ALA A 276 1.61 -7.44 -27.36
N ALA A 277 0.66 -6.81 -28.05
CA ALA A 277 0.87 -5.53 -28.73
C ALA A 277 1.17 -4.37 -27.75
N ASN A 278 0.75 -4.49 -26.49
CA ASN A 278 1.05 -3.54 -25.42
C ASN A 278 2.35 -3.91 -24.68
N LEU A 279 2.51 -5.16 -24.25
CA LEU A 279 3.69 -5.65 -23.52
C LEU A 279 4.98 -5.57 -24.34
N ARG A 280 4.91 -5.69 -25.67
CA ARG A 280 6.10 -5.54 -26.54
C ARG A 280 6.84 -4.22 -26.35
N ALA A 281 6.17 -3.18 -25.82
CA ALA A 281 6.79 -1.90 -25.49
C ALA A 281 7.78 -1.99 -24.33
N ILE A 282 7.62 -2.98 -23.44
CA ILE A 282 8.47 -3.20 -22.27
C ILE A 282 9.21 -4.55 -22.33
N CYS A 283 9.12 -5.28 -23.44
CA CYS A 283 9.84 -6.53 -23.73
C CYS A 283 10.74 -6.39 -24.97
N ASP A 284 11.15 -5.17 -25.35
CA ASP A 284 11.98 -4.86 -26.53
C ASP A 284 11.49 -5.48 -27.85
N ASN A 285 10.18 -5.66 -28.00
CA ASN A 285 9.57 -6.37 -29.13
C ASN A 285 10.14 -7.79 -29.37
N ASN A 286 10.71 -8.42 -28.33
CA ASN A 286 11.25 -9.76 -28.34
C ASN A 286 10.13 -10.79 -28.18
N LYS A 287 9.97 -11.64 -29.20
CA LYS A 287 8.89 -12.64 -29.27
C LYS A 287 9.05 -13.76 -28.25
N ASP A 288 10.29 -14.16 -27.97
CA ASP A 288 10.59 -15.22 -27.00
C ASP A 288 10.37 -14.72 -25.58
N TRP A 289 10.73 -13.47 -25.30
CA TRP A 289 10.44 -12.84 -24.01
C TRP A 289 8.93 -12.71 -23.78
N LEU A 290 8.17 -12.27 -24.79
CA LEU A 290 6.70 -12.20 -24.71
C LEU A 290 6.08 -13.58 -24.49
N LEU A 291 6.60 -14.62 -25.13
CA LEU A 291 6.13 -16.00 -24.96
C LEU A 291 6.35 -16.52 -23.54
N GLU A 292 7.42 -16.07 -22.89
CA GLU A 292 7.80 -16.42 -21.53
C GLU A 292 6.92 -15.73 -20.48
N VAL A 293 6.63 -14.43 -20.65
CA VAL A 293 5.90 -13.64 -19.63
C VAL A 293 4.37 -13.63 -19.80
N MET A 294 3.85 -13.95 -20.99
CA MET A 294 2.41 -13.88 -21.26
C MET A 294 1.67 -15.13 -20.76
N PRO A 295 0.46 -14.96 -20.18
CA PRO A 295 -0.40 -16.08 -19.83
C PRO A 295 -0.91 -16.79 -21.11
N LYS A 296 -0.99 -18.12 -21.06
CA LYS A 296 -1.37 -18.94 -22.22
C LYS A 296 -2.87 -19.22 -22.33
N TYR A 297 -3.62 -19.15 -21.22
CA TYR A 297 -5.08 -19.43 -21.15
C TYR A 297 -5.54 -20.66 -21.98
N GLY A 298 -4.76 -21.74 -21.92
CA GLY A 298 -5.03 -23.00 -22.61
C GLY A 298 -4.64 -23.06 -24.09
N LEU A 299 -3.93 -22.06 -24.63
CA LEU A 299 -3.33 -22.11 -25.97
C LEU A 299 -1.98 -22.82 -25.95
N SER A 300 -1.67 -23.55 -27.02
CA SER A 300 -0.35 -24.16 -27.22
C SER A 300 0.73 -23.10 -27.49
N ASP A 301 2.00 -23.48 -27.28
CA ASP A 301 3.14 -22.60 -27.57
C ASP A 301 3.19 -22.18 -29.05
N GLN A 302 2.73 -23.04 -29.96
CA GLN A 302 2.71 -22.73 -31.39
C GLN A 302 1.64 -21.67 -31.73
N GLU A 303 0.46 -21.74 -31.09
CA GLU A 303 -0.59 -20.73 -31.24
C GLU A 303 -0.18 -19.39 -30.62
N MET A 304 0.43 -19.43 -29.43
CA MET A 304 0.97 -18.24 -28.78
C MET A 304 2.06 -17.57 -29.63
N ARG A 305 2.97 -18.36 -30.22
CA ARG A 305 3.97 -17.85 -31.17
C ARG A 305 3.31 -17.18 -32.37
N GLY A 306 2.21 -17.74 -32.90
CA GLY A 306 1.44 -17.12 -33.99
C GLY A 306 0.84 -15.77 -33.61
N ILE A 307 0.22 -15.68 -32.43
CA ILE A 307 -0.38 -14.45 -31.89
C ILE A 307 0.69 -13.38 -31.65
N ILE A 308 1.78 -13.74 -30.96
CA ILE A 308 2.90 -12.84 -30.67
C ILE A 308 3.57 -12.40 -31.97
N HIS A 309 3.80 -13.32 -32.90
CA HIS A 309 4.36 -12.98 -34.21
C HIS A 309 3.49 -11.94 -34.93
N SER A 310 2.17 -12.12 -34.92
CA SER A 310 1.22 -11.14 -35.48
C SER A 310 1.31 -9.80 -34.77
N ALA A 311 1.32 -9.80 -33.43
CA ALA A 311 1.39 -8.59 -32.62
C ALA A 311 2.72 -7.84 -32.79
N CYS A 312 3.81 -8.52 -33.16
CA CYS A 312 5.14 -7.93 -33.36
C CYS A 312 5.44 -7.54 -34.82
N LYS A 313 4.50 -7.70 -35.77
CA LYS A 313 4.71 -7.35 -37.20
C LYS A 313 4.96 -5.85 -37.41
N GLU A 314 4.25 -5.01 -36.67
CA GLU A 314 4.40 -3.57 -36.74
C GLU A 314 5.45 -3.07 -35.74
N PRO A 315 6.23 -2.02 -36.05
CA PRO A 315 7.12 -1.41 -35.08
C PRO A 315 6.34 -0.86 -33.87
N THR A 316 6.92 -0.98 -32.68
CA THR A 316 6.29 -0.48 -31.44
C THR A 316 6.23 1.06 -31.44
N LYS A 317 5.09 1.61 -31.00
CA LYS A 317 4.89 3.05 -30.76
C LYS A 317 4.89 3.39 -29.26
N GLY A 318 5.31 2.45 -28.40
CA GLY A 318 5.09 2.50 -26.96
C GLY A 318 3.66 2.12 -26.56
N SER A 319 3.40 2.03 -25.25
CA SER A 319 2.05 1.82 -24.71
C SER A 319 1.82 2.70 -23.48
N ARG A 320 1.09 3.80 -23.69
CA ARG A 320 0.70 4.71 -22.59
C ARG A 320 -0.06 3.98 -21.48
N LEU A 321 -0.85 2.97 -21.82
CA LEU A 321 -1.58 2.16 -20.84
C LEU A 321 -0.62 1.33 -19.97
N ILE A 322 0.36 0.65 -20.57
CA ILE A 322 1.36 -0.11 -19.80
C ILE A 322 2.24 0.82 -18.99
N ASP A 323 2.66 1.96 -19.55
CA ASP A 323 3.44 2.97 -18.83
C ASP A 323 2.68 3.46 -17.59
N GLN A 324 1.38 3.73 -17.72
CA GLN A 324 0.51 4.06 -16.60
C GLN A 324 0.40 2.91 -15.59
N ILE A 325 0.18 1.67 -16.05
CA ILE A 325 0.08 0.50 -15.14
C ILE A 325 1.37 0.34 -14.33
N VAL A 326 2.52 0.35 -14.98
CA VAL A 326 3.83 0.22 -14.33
C VAL A 326 4.03 1.35 -13.33
N SER A 327 3.80 2.60 -13.72
CA SER A 327 3.95 3.77 -12.83
C SER A 327 3.02 3.72 -11.60
N ALA A 328 1.75 3.33 -11.78
CA ALA A 328 0.80 3.14 -10.67
C ALA A 328 1.23 2.02 -9.72
N LEU A 329 1.64 0.87 -10.27
CA LEU A 329 2.11 -0.26 -9.48
C LEU A 329 3.43 0.07 -8.78
N GLU A 330 4.33 0.83 -9.39
CA GLU A 330 5.54 1.32 -8.72
C GLU A 330 5.17 2.19 -7.51
N MET A 331 4.19 3.08 -7.63
CA MET A 331 3.76 4.02 -6.58
C MET A 331 2.81 3.42 -5.54
N GLY A 332 2.12 2.33 -5.84
CA GLY A 332 1.09 1.77 -4.96
C GLY A 332 -0.24 2.52 -4.99
N ILE A 333 -0.59 3.09 -6.14
CA ILE A 333 -1.82 3.87 -6.36
C ILE A 333 -2.58 3.29 -7.56
N SER A 334 -3.81 3.74 -7.81
CA SER A 334 -4.58 3.30 -8.99
C SER A 334 -4.14 4.03 -10.28
N SER A 335 -4.53 3.53 -11.47
CA SER A 335 -4.33 4.23 -12.76
C SER A 335 -4.77 5.67 -12.70
N ASP A 336 -5.98 5.81 -12.17
CA ASP A 336 -6.81 6.98 -12.36
C ASP A 336 -6.25 8.12 -11.51
N GLU A 337 -5.38 7.78 -10.54
CA GLU A 337 -4.68 8.70 -9.65
C GLU A 337 -3.25 9.03 -10.11
N ILE A 338 -2.75 8.47 -11.22
CA ILE A 338 -1.39 8.78 -11.72
C ILE A 338 -1.30 10.24 -12.14
N GLU A 339 -2.30 10.75 -12.86
CA GLU A 339 -2.33 12.14 -13.30
C GLU A 339 -2.32 13.08 -12.09
N ASP A 340 -3.12 12.77 -11.06
CA ASP A 340 -3.12 13.48 -9.78
C ASP A 340 -1.74 13.39 -9.09
N ALA A 341 -1.09 12.22 -9.08
CA ALA A 341 0.24 12.04 -8.49
C ALA A 341 1.32 12.85 -9.24
N GLU A 342 1.24 12.91 -10.57
CA GLU A 342 2.15 13.69 -11.40
C GLU A 342 1.95 15.19 -11.20
N VAL A 343 0.70 15.66 -11.11
CA VAL A 343 0.38 17.06 -10.78
C VAL A 343 0.93 17.41 -9.39
N VAL A 344 0.70 16.58 -8.38
CA VAL A 344 1.23 16.79 -7.02
C VAL A 344 2.76 16.82 -7.03
N ALA A 345 3.40 15.90 -7.75
CA ALA A 345 4.86 15.88 -7.87
C ALA A 345 5.40 17.12 -8.59
N ALA A 346 4.71 17.62 -9.62
CA ALA A 346 5.09 18.84 -10.33
C ALA A 346 4.92 20.10 -9.46
N GLU A 347 3.84 20.17 -8.68
CA GLU A 347 3.54 21.30 -7.80
C GLU A 347 4.39 21.32 -6.53
N THR A 348 4.72 20.14 -6.00
CA THR A 348 5.32 20.01 -4.67
C THR A 348 6.72 19.40 -4.65
N GLY A 349 7.21 18.90 -5.79
CA GLY A 349 8.47 18.17 -5.87
C GLY A 349 8.46 16.81 -5.15
N ALA A 350 7.37 16.45 -4.47
CA ALA A 350 7.26 15.23 -3.67
C ALA A 350 6.39 14.19 -4.38
N LYS A 351 6.93 12.98 -4.54
CA LYS A 351 6.24 11.82 -5.10
C LYS A 351 6.24 10.71 -4.06
N VAL A 352 5.09 10.46 -3.45
CA VAL A 352 4.94 9.44 -2.40
C VAL A 352 4.75 8.08 -3.06
N ASN A 353 5.64 7.13 -2.74
CA ASN A 353 5.47 5.73 -3.09
C ASN A 353 4.93 4.98 -1.87
N VAL A 354 3.64 4.62 -1.91
CA VAL A 354 2.93 3.98 -0.80
C VAL A 354 3.44 2.57 -0.52
N LYS A 355 3.89 1.83 -1.54
CA LYS A 355 4.36 0.44 -1.37
C LYS A 355 5.61 0.32 -0.50
N VAL A 356 6.47 1.33 -0.55
CA VAL A 356 7.76 1.32 0.15
C VAL A 356 7.70 1.94 1.54
N LEU A 357 6.57 2.54 1.92
CA LEU A 357 6.38 3.07 3.27
C LEU A 357 6.36 1.94 4.30
N PRO A 358 6.93 2.14 5.51
CA PRO A 358 6.89 1.16 6.57
C PRO A 358 5.50 1.11 7.20
N ILE A 359 5.32 0.09 8.06
CA ILE A 359 4.10 -0.11 8.84
C ILE A 359 3.68 1.17 9.58
N GLY A 360 2.37 1.39 9.68
CA GLY A 360 1.76 2.57 10.26
C GLY A 360 1.67 3.73 9.26
N LEU A 361 2.77 4.10 8.61
CA LEU A 361 2.76 5.20 7.62
C LEU A 361 2.02 4.79 6.35
N LYS A 362 2.25 3.56 5.86
CA LYS A 362 1.55 3.00 4.71
C LYS A 362 0.04 2.94 4.96
N GLU A 363 -0.37 2.38 6.07
CA GLU A 363 -1.78 2.19 6.45
C GLU A 363 -2.49 3.51 6.75
N SER A 364 -1.76 4.54 7.18
CA SER A 364 -2.31 5.89 7.34
C SER A 364 -2.86 6.46 6.03
N LEU A 365 -2.29 6.03 4.89
CA LEU A 365 -2.68 6.44 3.54
C LEU A 365 -3.72 5.52 2.88
N ALA A 366 -4.08 4.39 3.51
CA ALA A 366 -5.09 3.50 2.97
C ALA A 366 -6.44 4.23 2.81
N GLY A 367 -7.00 4.20 1.59
CA GLY A 367 -8.24 4.91 1.25
C GLY A 367 -8.12 6.43 1.15
N VAL A 368 -6.91 6.99 1.23
CA VAL A 368 -6.67 8.44 1.09
C VAL A 368 -6.30 8.74 -0.38
N PRO A 369 -6.95 9.74 -1.02
CA PRO A 369 -6.55 10.20 -2.35
C PRO A 369 -5.09 10.64 -2.41
N VAL A 370 -4.41 10.38 -3.53
CA VAL A 370 -2.97 10.68 -3.69
C VAL A 370 -2.63 12.14 -3.44
N THR A 371 -3.51 13.05 -3.84
CA THR A 371 -3.38 14.50 -3.60
C THR A 371 -3.32 14.89 -2.12
N MET A 372 -3.75 14.01 -1.21
CA MET A 372 -3.78 14.25 0.23
C MET A 372 -2.74 13.42 0.99
N HIS A 373 -1.89 12.62 0.32
CA HIS A 373 -0.89 11.77 0.98
C HIS A 373 0.11 12.56 1.80
N MET A 374 0.70 13.62 1.24
CA MET A 374 1.67 14.46 1.97
C MET A 374 1.06 15.17 3.18
N PRO A 375 -0.12 15.82 3.09
CA PRO A 375 -0.84 16.33 4.26
C PRO A 375 -1.06 15.31 5.37
N VAL A 376 -1.46 14.07 5.02
CA VAL A 376 -1.67 13.01 6.01
C VAL A 376 -0.35 12.58 6.66
N LEU A 377 0.70 12.33 5.87
CA LEU A 377 2.03 12.00 6.39
C LEU A 377 2.56 13.09 7.34
N CYS A 378 2.49 14.35 6.93
CA CYS A 378 2.93 15.48 7.75
C CYS A 378 2.11 15.61 9.05
N GLY A 379 0.86 15.16 9.05
CA GLY A 379 0.01 15.15 10.24
C GLY A 379 0.30 14.01 11.21
N VAL A 380 0.69 12.82 10.72
CA VAL A 380 0.95 11.66 11.59
C VAL A 380 2.39 11.58 12.11
N LEU A 381 3.36 12.14 11.39
CA LEU A 381 4.78 12.08 11.79
C LEU A 381 5.06 12.70 13.18
N PRO A 382 4.46 13.84 13.59
CA PRO A 382 4.66 14.37 14.93
C PRO A 382 4.17 13.48 16.08
N ILE A 383 3.05 12.76 15.90
CA ILE A 383 2.56 11.81 16.91
C ILE A 383 3.39 10.52 16.92
N ALA A 384 3.84 10.04 15.76
CA ALA A 384 4.79 8.93 15.68
C ALA A 384 6.10 9.27 16.42
N ALA A 385 6.63 10.46 16.21
CA ALA A 385 7.78 10.98 16.94
C ALA A 385 7.55 11.08 18.45
N ALA A 386 6.32 11.41 18.88
CA ALA A 386 5.97 11.45 20.29
C ALA A 386 6.00 10.05 20.92
N TYR A 387 5.61 9.00 20.19
CA TYR A 387 5.71 7.63 20.71
C TYR A 387 7.15 7.13 20.87
N ALA A 388 8.07 7.57 20.02
CA ALA A 388 9.52 7.26 20.11
C ALA A 388 10.28 8.26 21.01
N ASP A 389 9.71 8.64 22.16
CA ASP A 389 10.24 9.72 23.00
C ASP A 389 11.50 9.38 23.81
N GLN A 390 11.79 8.10 24.00
CA GLN A 390 13.00 7.63 24.68
C GLN A 390 14.21 7.49 23.75
N VAL A 391 14.07 7.83 22.47
CA VAL A 391 15.14 7.75 21.48
C VAL A 391 15.99 9.03 21.48
N GLN A 392 17.30 8.83 21.39
CA GLN A 392 18.32 9.84 21.10
C GLN A 392 19.03 9.48 19.79
N ILE A 393 19.35 10.49 18.99
CA ILE A 393 20.03 10.33 17.70
C ILE A 393 21.17 11.32 17.59
N GLN A 394 22.29 10.91 17.00
CA GLN A 394 23.34 11.86 16.61
C GLN A 394 22.94 12.54 15.30
N TYR A 395 23.12 13.85 15.18
CA TYR A 395 22.93 14.58 13.93
C TYR A 395 24.27 14.80 13.21
N CYS A 396 24.25 15.31 11.96
CA CYS A 396 25.46 15.51 11.17
C CYS A 396 26.45 16.53 11.77
N ASP A 397 25.99 17.42 12.64
CA ASP A 397 26.85 18.35 13.41
C ASP A 397 27.51 17.70 14.64
N GLY A 398 27.25 16.41 14.88
CA GLY A 398 27.78 15.65 16.01
C GLY A 398 26.94 15.75 17.29
N ASN A 399 25.95 16.64 17.36
CA ASN A 399 25.11 16.82 18.54
C ASN A 399 24.07 15.71 18.67
N LEU A 400 23.77 15.31 19.91
CA LEU A 400 22.64 14.43 20.22
C LEU A 400 21.33 15.21 20.20
N GLN A 401 20.32 14.66 19.55
CA GLN A 401 19.01 15.25 19.40
C GLN A 401 17.90 14.26 19.77
N HIS A 402 16.70 14.81 20.01
CA HIS A 402 15.46 14.06 20.17
C HIS A 402 14.54 14.28 18.95
N LEU A 403 13.49 13.47 18.86
CA LEU A 403 12.49 13.53 17.79
C LEU A 403 11.43 14.61 18.03
N GLY A 404 11.88 15.88 18.06
CA GLY A 404 10.98 17.04 18.10
C GLY A 404 10.36 17.32 16.72
N LEU A 405 9.05 17.20 16.58
CA LEU A 405 8.35 17.48 15.32
C LEU A 405 7.04 18.24 15.58
N MET A 406 6.80 19.25 14.74
CA MET A 406 5.61 20.08 14.77
C MET A 406 5.10 20.25 13.36
N SER A 407 3.79 20.16 13.15
CA SER A 407 3.22 20.36 11.81
C SER A 407 1.96 21.21 11.77
N ILE A 408 1.83 21.94 10.65
CA ILE A 408 0.62 22.69 10.30
C ILE A 408 0.13 22.21 8.95
N ILE A 409 -1.09 21.70 8.91
CA ILE A 409 -1.78 21.36 7.66
C ILE A 409 -2.76 22.48 7.34
N ARG A 410 -2.45 23.26 6.31
CA ARG A 410 -3.28 24.38 5.87
C ARG A 410 -4.18 23.97 4.71
N GLY A 411 -5.39 24.49 4.69
CA GLY A 411 -6.33 24.29 3.60
C GLY A 411 -7.51 25.24 3.72
N GLU A 412 -8.17 25.50 2.60
CA GLU A 412 -9.40 26.29 2.57
C GLU A 412 -10.51 25.64 3.44
N GLN A 413 -11.57 26.38 3.68
CA GLN A 413 -12.74 25.76 4.31
C GLN A 413 -13.30 24.67 3.39
N ALA A 414 -13.82 23.60 3.98
CA ALA A 414 -14.30 22.42 3.25
C ALA A 414 -13.26 21.67 2.38
N SER A 415 -11.96 21.90 2.56
CA SER A 415 -10.87 21.19 1.85
C SER A 415 -10.58 19.77 2.35
N ASN A 416 -11.52 19.11 3.04
CA ASN A 416 -11.36 17.76 3.61
C ASN A 416 -10.20 17.57 4.61
N LYS A 417 -9.78 18.63 5.32
CA LYS A 417 -8.75 18.56 6.40
C LYS A 417 -9.00 17.48 7.46
N SER A 418 -10.26 17.07 7.64
CA SER A 418 -10.66 15.98 8.54
C SER A 418 -10.01 14.63 8.20
N VAL A 419 -9.54 14.41 6.97
CA VAL A 419 -8.80 13.18 6.61
C VAL A 419 -7.54 12.99 7.47
N VAL A 420 -6.85 14.10 7.80
CA VAL A 420 -5.68 14.09 8.67
C VAL A 420 -6.08 13.77 10.11
N LYS A 421 -7.18 14.37 10.58
CA LYS A 421 -7.75 14.06 11.90
C LYS A 421 -8.06 12.57 12.02
N ASN A 422 -8.73 11.99 11.01
CA ASN A 422 -9.08 10.57 10.99
C ASN A 422 -7.85 9.66 11.03
N ALA A 423 -6.70 10.09 10.49
CA ALA A 423 -5.45 9.36 10.62
C ALA A 423 -4.88 9.47 12.04
N VAL A 424 -4.74 10.71 12.55
CA VAL A 424 -4.21 10.99 13.90
C VAL A 424 -5.06 10.34 15.00
N ASP A 425 -6.38 10.28 14.83
CA ASP A 425 -7.30 9.66 15.78
C ASP A 425 -7.03 8.16 15.98
N ILE A 426 -6.54 7.45 14.97
CA ILE A 426 -6.13 6.05 15.12
C ILE A 426 -4.80 5.98 15.88
N TRP A 427 -3.83 6.81 15.50
CA TRP A 427 -2.52 6.84 16.15
C TRP A 427 -2.60 7.18 17.64
N LYS A 428 -3.51 8.06 18.07
CA LYS A 428 -3.60 8.52 19.46
C LYS A 428 -4.33 7.56 20.42
N ARG A 429 -4.94 6.47 19.94
CA ARG A 429 -5.79 5.58 20.76
C ARG A 429 -5.12 5.12 22.06
N GLN A 430 -3.89 4.62 21.97
CA GLN A 430 -3.14 4.19 23.16
C GLN A 430 -2.92 5.33 24.16
N PHE A 431 -2.56 6.54 23.69
CA PHE A 431 -2.47 7.68 24.58
C PHE A 431 -3.82 8.04 25.21
N ASP A 432 -4.91 8.06 24.44
CA ASP A 432 -6.24 8.41 24.96
C ASP A 432 -6.70 7.41 26.05
N GLU A 433 -6.45 6.12 25.87
CA GLU A 433 -6.75 5.07 26.85
C GLU A 433 -5.96 5.26 28.16
N GLU A 434 -4.65 5.48 28.06
CA GLU A 434 -3.77 5.71 29.22
C GLU A 434 -4.11 7.03 29.94
N ASP A 435 -4.31 8.10 29.17
CA ASP A 435 -4.64 9.42 29.69
C ASP A 435 -6.03 9.44 30.34
N ALA A 436 -7.01 8.68 29.83
CA ALA A 436 -8.33 8.57 30.46
C ALA A 436 -8.23 7.99 31.88
N LEU A 437 -7.42 6.94 32.06
CA LEU A 437 -7.15 6.36 33.39
C LEU A 437 -6.37 7.33 34.29
N ALA A 438 -5.40 8.06 33.74
CA ALA A 438 -4.66 9.09 34.46
C ALA A 438 -5.56 10.26 34.92
N ARG A 439 -6.45 10.74 34.03
CA ARG A 439 -7.40 11.82 34.32
C ARG A 439 -8.41 11.41 35.38
N LYS A 440 -8.93 10.19 35.32
CA LYS A 440 -9.81 9.63 36.36
C LYS A 440 -9.14 9.66 37.74
N ARG A 441 -7.87 9.23 37.85
CA ARG A 441 -7.09 9.31 39.09
C ARG A 441 -6.90 10.75 39.59
N GLU A 442 -6.65 11.69 38.67
CA GLU A 442 -6.54 13.12 39.00
C GLU A 442 -7.87 13.70 39.50
N GLU A 443 -9.00 13.28 38.91
CA GLU A 443 -10.35 13.69 39.33
C GLU A 443 -10.72 13.14 40.71
N GLU A 444 -10.53 11.85 40.95
CA GLU A 444 -10.73 11.21 42.27
C GLU A 444 -9.88 11.87 43.36
N TRP A 445 -8.65 12.31 43.03
CA TRP A 445 -7.84 13.11 43.94
C TRP A 445 -8.41 14.51 44.18
N LYS A 446 -8.85 15.22 43.14
CA LYS A 446 -9.49 16.55 43.28
C LYS A 446 -10.75 16.48 44.14
N GLU A 447 -11.57 15.45 43.98
CA GLU A 447 -12.77 15.23 44.78
C GLU A 447 -12.44 14.97 46.26
N ARG A 448 -11.50 14.06 46.54
CA ARG A 448 -11.01 13.83 47.92
C ARG A 448 -10.44 15.11 48.55
N LYS A 449 -9.70 15.91 47.78
CA LYS A 449 -9.15 17.19 48.24
C LYS A 449 -10.24 18.23 48.54
N LYS A 450 -11.34 18.25 47.77
CA LYS A 450 -12.49 19.14 48.00
C LYS A 450 -13.36 18.68 49.18
N GLY A 451 -13.52 17.37 49.37
CA GLY A 451 -14.34 16.77 50.43
C GLY A 451 -13.68 16.71 51.81
N ARG A 452 -12.41 17.12 51.94
CA ARG A 452 -11.67 17.06 53.21
C ARG A 452 -12.23 18.02 54.26
N LYS A 453 -12.20 17.60 55.53
CA LYS A 453 -12.45 18.51 56.66
C LYS A 453 -11.22 19.42 56.88
N ALA A 454 -11.42 20.59 57.46
CA ALA A 454 -10.35 21.59 57.65
C ALA A 454 -9.11 21.06 58.40
N ASN A 455 -9.31 20.09 59.31
CA ASN A 455 -8.26 19.49 60.14
C ASN A 455 -7.60 18.25 59.50
N GLU A 456 -8.01 17.86 58.30
CA GLU A 456 -7.53 16.65 57.62
C GLU A 456 -6.39 16.99 56.65
N LYS A 457 -5.30 16.20 56.72
CA LYS A 457 -4.14 16.37 55.83
C LYS A 457 -4.60 16.22 54.38
N ALA A 458 -4.21 17.17 53.52
CA ALA A 458 -4.55 17.10 52.11
C ALA A 458 -3.99 15.81 51.49
N PRO A 459 -4.76 15.11 50.63
CA PRO A 459 -4.26 13.94 49.93
C PRO A 459 -3.10 14.33 49.00
N GLU A 460 -2.09 13.47 48.90
CA GLU A 460 -0.92 13.70 48.05
C GLU A 460 -1.30 13.74 46.56
N ASP A 461 -0.74 14.69 45.81
CA ASP A 461 -1.00 14.80 44.37
C ASP A 461 -0.44 13.56 43.65
N PRO A 462 -1.27 12.82 42.89
CA PRO A 462 -0.84 11.59 42.24
C PRO A 462 0.18 11.82 41.11
N LYS A 463 0.45 13.07 40.70
CA LYS A 463 1.45 13.43 39.68
C LYS A 463 1.35 12.59 38.40
N VAL A 464 0.11 12.39 37.94
CA VAL A 464 -0.17 11.48 36.81
C VAL A 464 0.45 11.97 35.50
N LEU A 465 0.94 11.00 34.71
CA LEU A 465 1.37 11.19 33.33
C LEU A 465 0.14 11.37 32.44
N ILE A 466 0.05 12.51 31.77
CA ILE A 466 -0.97 12.82 30.75
C ILE A 466 -0.22 13.38 29.55
N ARG A 467 -0.27 12.66 28.42
CA ARG A 467 0.52 12.95 27.23
C ARG A 467 -0.28 13.66 26.15
N MET A 468 -1.59 13.43 26.08
CA MET A 468 -2.51 14.15 25.21
C MET A 468 -3.05 15.37 25.92
N VAL A 469 -2.58 16.55 25.52
CA VAL A 469 -3.07 17.82 26.05
C VAL A 469 -3.81 18.60 24.98
N PRO A 470 -4.92 19.28 25.31
CA PRO A 470 -5.60 20.14 24.35
C PRO A 470 -4.74 21.36 24.05
N VAL A 471 -4.80 21.85 22.81
CA VAL A 471 -4.08 23.06 22.39
C VAL A 471 -4.42 24.30 23.24
N THR A 472 -5.61 24.30 23.86
CA THR A 472 -6.15 25.36 24.73
C THR A 472 -5.64 25.35 26.17
N VAL A 473 -4.77 24.40 26.54
CA VAL A 473 -4.21 24.27 27.90
C VAL A 473 -3.51 25.57 28.35
N SER A 474 -3.67 26.02 29.61
CA SER A 474 -2.95 27.21 30.10
C SER A 474 -1.44 26.93 30.24
N CYS A 475 -0.58 27.97 30.20
CA CYS A 475 0.87 27.78 30.42
C CYS A 475 1.17 27.14 31.79
N SER A 476 0.47 27.55 32.85
CA SER A 476 0.61 26.96 34.19
C SER A 476 0.25 25.47 34.23
N THR A 477 -0.87 25.09 33.59
CA THR A 477 -1.26 23.68 33.51
C THR A 477 -0.29 22.90 32.66
N LEU A 478 0.17 23.47 31.54
CA LEU A 478 1.15 22.84 30.66
C LEU A 478 2.50 22.62 31.37
N LEU A 479 2.95 23.58 32.19
CA LEU A 479 4.13 23.42 33.05
C LEU A 479 3.97 22.23 34.00
N LYS A 480 2.81 22.11 34.67
CA LYS A 480 2.50 20.96 35.52
C LYS A 480 2.55 19.65 34.73
N ARG A 481 2.02 19.63 33.50
CA ARG A 481 2.06 18.45 32.63
C ARG A 481 3.49 18.08 32.26
N PHE A 482 4.35 19.03 31.91
CA PHE A 482 5.76 18.74 31.63
C PHE A 482 6.51 18.16 32.84
N LYS A 483 6.27 18.70 34.04
CA LYS A 483 6.87 18.16 35.28
C LYS A 483 6.46 16.71 35.51
N ASN A 484 5.16 16.43 35.39
CA ASN A 484 4.63 15.08 35.57
C ASN A 484 5.01 14.14 34.43
N ALA A 485 5.36 14.67 33.25
CA ALA A 485 5.78 13.86 32.12
C ALA A 485 7.16 13.23 32.30
N GLN A 486 7.99 13.75 33.21
CA GLN A 486 9.32 13.19 33.54
C GLN A 486 10.20 12.90 32.31
N GLY A 487 10.12 13.77 31.30
CA GLY A 487 10.90 13.65 30.06
C GLY A 487 10.20 12.92 28.91
N HIS A 488 9.03 12.31 29.14
CA HIS A 488 8.15 11.83 28.07
C HIS A 488 7.61 12.97 27.21
N THR A 489 7.45 12.70 25.92
CA THR A 489 6.97 13.71 24.98
C THR A 489 5.45 13.85 25.07
N ILE A 490 5.00 15.07 25.34
CA ILE A 490 3.59 15.46 25.28
C ILE A 490 3.21 15.68 23.81
N TYR A 491 1.96 15.42 23.46
CA TYR A 491 1.39 15.67 22.15
C TYR A 491 0.08 16.47 22.21
N SER A 492 -0.13 17.32 21.21
CA SER A 492 -1.39 18.00 20.97
C SER A 492 -1.85 17.90 19.53
N PHE A 493 -3.16 17.73 19.36
CA PHE A 493 -3.83 17.87 18.07
C PHE A 493 -4.82 19.05 18.12
N GLY A 494 -4.74 19.95 17.14
CA GLY A 494 -5.66 21.08 17.02
C GLY A 494 -6.39 21.06 15.68
N GLU A 495 -7.72 21.01 15.70
CA GLU A 495 -8.54 21.00 14.48
C GLU A 495 -8.64 22.36 13.78
N GLU A 496 -8.37 23.45 14.51
CA GLU A 496 -8.34 24.78 13.92
C GLU A 496 -7.32 25.66 14.63
N LEU A 497 -6.33 26.11 13.87
CA LEU A 497 -5.21 26.93 14.33
C LEU A 497 -5.69 28.25 14.98
N ASP A 498 -6.79 28.84 14.49
CA ASP A 498 -7.35 30.07 15.06
C ASP A 498 -7.86 29.88 16.51
N THR A 499 -8.10 28.64 16.96
CA THR A 499 -8.46 28.34 18.35
C THR A 499 -7.39 28.81 19.33
N LEU A 500 -6.11 28.69 18.96
CA LEU A 500 -4.99 29.15 19.77
C LEU A 500 -4.93 30.67 19.94
N ARG A 501 -5.70 31.42 19.16
CA ARG A 501 -5.81 32.86 19.33
C ARG A 501 -6.97 33.26 20.25
N LYS A 502 -7.98 32.39 20.41
CA LYS A 502 -9.26 32.72 21.05
C LYS A 502 -9.32 32.36 22.54
N THR A 503 -8.52 31.42 23.03
CA THR A 503 -8.58 31.00 24.44
C THR A 503 -7.80 31.94 25.37
N ASN A 504 -8.56 32.63 26.25
CA ASN A 504 -8.18 33.43 27.43
C ASN A 504 -7.06 34.49 27.27
N GLY A 505 -7.47 35.77 27.20
CA GLY A 505 -6.64 36.95 27.48
C GLY A 505 -5.45 37.20 26.53
N ALA A 506 -5.59 38.17 25.62
CA ALA A 506 -4.55 38.73 24.73
C ALA A 506 -3.43 37.75 24.30
N GLY A 507 -3.70 36.93 23.27
CA GLY A 507 -2.64 36.31 22.45
C GLY A 507 -2.12 34.94 22.91
N SER A 508 -2.99 33.95 23.08
CA SER A 508 -2.59 32.57 23.45
C SER A 508 -1.60 31.88 22.47
N TRP A 509 -1.39 32.39 21.25
CA TRP A 509 -0.31 31.94 20.37
C TRP A 509 1.04 32.56 20.77
N SER A 510 1.10 33.88 20.96
CA SER A 510 2.32 34.57 21.39
C SER A 510 2.78 34.11 22.76
N SER A 511 1.87 33.83 23.69
CA SER A 511 2.20 33.38 25.05
C SER A 511 2.83 31.98 25.12
N LYS A 512 2.67 31.16 24.07
CA LYS A 512 3.27 29.80 23.97
C LYS A 512 4.36 29.71 22.91
N TYR A 513 4.67 30.80 22.21
CA TYR A 513 5.64 30.84 21.13
C TYR A 513 7.00 30.26 21.55
N ASP A 514 7.51 30.70 22.70
CA ASP A 514 8.78 30.21 23.22
C ASP A 514 8.73 28.72 23.52
N ILE A 515 7.62 28.21 24.05
CA ILE A 515 7.43 26.77 24.31
C ILE A 515 7.55 26.00 22.99
N TYR A 516 6.87 26.44 21.92
CA TYR A 516 6.95 25.77 20.62
C TYR A 516 8.35 25.84 20.00
N ARG A 517 9.05 26.97 20.15
CA ARG A 517 10.43 27.10 19.66
C ARG A 517 11.38 26.17 20.41
N LEU A 518 11.25 26.11 21.73
CA LEU A 518 12.06 25.28 22.62
C LEU A 518 11.74 23.79 22.44
N SER A 519 10.51 23.43 22.07
CA SER A 519 10.14 22.03 21.90
C SER A 519 10.88 21.33 20.77
N PHE A 520 11.30 22.07 19.75
CA PHE A 520 12.03 21.52 18.62
C PHE A 520 13.39 20.92 19.00
N ASP A 521 14.08 21.50 19.99
CA ASP A 521 15.42 21.05 20.44
C ASP A 521 15.39 20.52 21.88
N LYS A 522 14.19 20.28 22.45
CA LYS A 522 13.98 19.92 23.87
C LYS A 522 14.67 20.90 24.84
N GLY A 523 14.54 22.19 24.55
CA GLY A 523 15.11 23.30 25.33
C GLY A 523 14.47 23.45 26.72
N GLU A 524 15.05 24.34 27.53
CA GLU A 524 14.54 24.64 28.88
C GLU A 524 13.54 25.78 28.87
N TRP A 525 12.41 25.56 29.53
CA TRP A 525 11.38 26.57 29.75
C TRP A 525 10.92 26.52 31.20
N GLY A 526 10.62 27.67 31.78
CA GLY A 526 10.09 27.74 33.14
C GLY A 526 9.38 29.04 33.43
N GLN A 527 8.64 29.04 34.53
CA GLN A 527 7.96 30.20 35.08
C GLN A 527 8.08 30.14 36.60
N ASP A 528 8.38 31.27 37.23
CA ASP A 528 8.38 31.39 38.69
C ASP A 528 7.28 32.36 39.11
N TYR A 529 6.24 31.81 39.73
CA TYR A 529 5.19 32.59 40.38
C TYR A 529 5.47 32.75 41.86
N ASN A 530 5.15 33.93 42.40
CA ASN A 530 5.27 34.25 43.82
C ASN A 530 4.21 33.56 44.70
N SER A 531 3.18 32.96 44.10
CA SER A 531 2.10 32.30 44.83
C SER A 531 2.37 30.80 44.91
N ASP A 532 2.37 30.24 46.12
CA ASP A 532 2.48 28.79 46.37
C ASP A 532 1.36 27.96 45.73
N ALA A 533 0.27 28.60 45.33
CA ALA A 533 -0.85 27.95 44.65
C ALA A 533 -0.65 27.82 43.12
N ALA A 534 0.28 28.58 42.54
CA ALA A 534 0.61 28.54 41.13
C ALA A 534 1.78 27.58 40.87
N GLU A 535 1.78 26.97 39.68
CA GLU A 535 2.84 26.04 39.31
C GLU A 535 4.11 26.80 38.90
N SER A 536 5.20 26.64 39.65
CA SER A 536 6.49 27.31 39.41
C SER A 536 7.63 26.31 39.18
N GLY A 537 8.51 26.54 38.21
CA GLY A 537 9.73 25.76 38.01
C GLY A 537 10.19 25.69 36.55
N VAL A 538 11.29 24.97 36.32
CA VAL A 538 11.94 24.81 35.01
C VAL A 538 11.83 23.35 34.54
N VAL A 539 11.53 23.17 33.26
CA VAL A 539 11.35 21.86 32.60
C VAL A 539 12.05 21.84 31.25
N LYS A 540 12.43 20.63 30.80
CA LYS A 540 12.78 20.37 29.40
C LYS A 540 11.49 20.22 28.58
N VAL A 541 11.35 20.98 27.50
CA VAL A 541 10.14 21.00 26.68
C VAL A 541 10.14 19.83 25.69
N ALA A 542 9.64 18.67 26.10
CA ALA A 542 9.39 17.54 25.20
C ALA A 542 7.94 17.63 24.67
N TYR A 543 7.74 18.30 23.52
CA TYR A 543 6.40 18.62 23.04
C TYR A 543 6.29 18.61 21.51
N ASN A 544 5.48 17.68 21.00
CA ASN A 544 5.13 17.60 19.59
C ASN A 544 3.68 18.01 19.39
N TRP A 545 3.33 18.47 18.19
CA TRP A 545 1.93 18.79 17.90
C TRP A 545 1.65 18.85 16.41
N THR A 546 0.38 18.64 16.07
CA THR A 546 -0.16 18.84 14.73
C THR A 546 -1.39 19.73 14.80
N MET A 547 -1.46 20.72 13.92
CA MET A 547 -2.58 21.65 13.85
C MET A 547 -3.10 21.76 12.43
N LEU A 548 -4.41 21.73 12.28
CA LEU A 548 -5.10 22.04 11.04
C LEU A 548 -5.47 23.53 11.07
N GLY A 549 -5.45 24.20 9.92
CA GLY A 549 -5.81 25.61 9.87
C GLY A 549 -6.16 26.11 8.49
N THR A 550 -6.74 27.30 8.43
CA THR A 550 -6.90 28.04 7.17
C THR A 550 -5.67 28.90 6.87
N ASN A 551 -5.50 29.28 5.59
CA ASN A 551 -4.47 30.25 5.19
C ASN A 551 -4.58 31.56 6.00
N GLY A 552 -5.82 32.01 6.28
CA GLY A 552 -6.08 33.18 7.12
C GLY A 552 -5.64 33.01 8.58
N ALA A 553 -5.91 31.85 9.19
CA ALA A 553 -5.48 31.54 10.55
C ALA A 553 -3.95 31.49 10.66
N MET A 554 -3.29 30.90 9.66
CA MET A 554 -1.83 30.83 9.60
C MET A 554 -1.21 32.22 9.53
N ARG A 555 -1.66 33.10 8.62
CA ARG A 555 -1.15 34.48 8.52
C ARG A 555 -1.33 35.28 9.82
N LYS A 556 -2.37 34.97 10.60
CA LYS A 556 -2.62 35.64 11.90
C LYS A 556 -1.73 35.13 13.03
N CYS A 557 -1.25 33.89 12.96
CA CYS A 557 -0.36 33.29 13.96
C CYS A 557 1.12 33.57 13.64
N PHE A 558 1.49 33.55 12.37
CA PHE A 558 2.85 33.83 11.89
C PHE A 558 2.93 35.25 11.34
N LYS A 559 3.07 36.21 12.25
CA LYS A 559 3.46 37.59 11.92
C LYS A 559 4.98 37.69 11.78
N SER A 560 5.45 38.86 11.35
CA SER A 560 6.87 39.18 11.09
C SER A 560 7.81 38.78 12.24
N ASP A 561 7.43 39.10 13.48
CA ASP A 561 8.14 38.74 14.71
C ASP A 561 8.38 37.22 14.87
N ASN A 562 7.38 36.41 14.61
CA ASN A 562 7.42 34.96 14.81
C ASN A 562 8.20 34.22 13.71
N ILE A 563 8.22 34.79 12.51
CA ILE A 563 8.94 34.27 11.34
C ILE A 563 10.45 34.49 11.52
N GLU A 564 10.86 35.68 11.96
CA GLU A 564 12.27 36.01 12.19
C GLU A 564 12.89 35.19 13.33
N ASN A 565 12.16 35.06 14.44
CA ASN A 565 12.61 34.35 15.64
C ASN A 565 12.77 32.82 15.45
N GLY A 566 12.46 32.33 14.24
CA GLY A 566 12.83 31.00 13.75
C GLY A 566 11.83 29.89 14.06
N LEU A 567 10.62 30.19 14.55
CA LEU A 567 9.59 29.15 14.69
C LEU A 567 9.11 28.65 13.32
N SER A 568 8.99 29.54 12.33
CA SER A 568 8.59 29.19 10.97
C SER A 568 9.46 28.09 10.35
N SER A 569 10.77 28.07 10.64
CA SER A 569 11.71 27.08 10.12
C SER A 569 11.66 25.73 10.86
N ARG A 570 11.01 25.68 12.02
CA ARG A 570 10.87 24.47 12.87
C ARG A 570 9.57 23.70 12.62
N ILE A 571 8.72 24.18 11.72
CA ILE A 571 7.41 23.61 11.46
C ILE A 571 7.39 22.95 10.09
N LEU A 572 6.91 21.72 10.06
CA LEU A 572 6.55 21.01 8.84
C LEU A 572 5.19 21.52 8.36
N VAL A 573 5.19 22.25 7.24
CA VAL A 573 3.97 22.78 6.63
C VAL A 573 3.54 21.89 5.48
N ALA A 574 2.25 21.55 5.43
CA ALA A 574 1.65 20.91 4.26
C ALA A 574 0.36 21.64 3.86
N GLU A 575 0.07 21.63 2.57
CA GLU A 575 -1.13 22.25 1.98
C GLU A 575 -2.08 21.16 1.49
N MET A 576 -3.34 21.25 1.89
CA MET A 576 -4.42 20.46 1.28
C MET A 576 -4.60 20.88 -0.18
N PRO A 577 -4.94 19.95 -1.10
CA PRO A 577 -5.17 20.28 -2.50
C PRO A 577 -6.28 21.32 -2.65
N ASP A 578 -6.16 22.16 -3.68
CA ASP A 578 -7.21 23.11 -4.03
C ASP A 578 -8.43 22.34 -4.58
N SER A 579 -9.50 22.36 -3.81
CA SER A 579 -10.77 21.72 -4.16
C SER A 579 -11.72 22.67 -4.91
N SER A 580 -11.30 23.89 -5.20
CA SER A 580 -12.13 24.87 -5.91
C SER A 580 -12.47 24.38 -7.31
N PHE A 581 -13.76 24.18 -7.58
CA PHE A 581 -14.27 23.68 -8.87
C PHE A 581 -13.79 22.25 -9.25
N SER A 582 -13.03 21.59 -8.38
CA SER A 582 -12.57 20.20 -8.53
C SER A 582 -13.69 19.21 -8.21
N LYS A 583 -13.63 18.00 -8.79
CA LYS A 583 -14.54 16.92 -8.44
C LYS A 583 -14.38 16.54 -6.97
N MET A 584 -15.46 16.09 -6.33
CA MET A 584 -15.40 15.58 -4.96
C MET A 584 -14.44 14.37 -4.92
N PRO A 585 -13.40 14.37 -4.07
CA PRO A 585 -12.50 13.24 -3.94
C PRO A 585 -13.22 12.01 -3.41
N LYS A 586 -12.87 10.84 -3.92
CA LYS A 586 -13.41 9.55 -3.46
C LYS A 586 -12.51 9.02 -2.36
N PHE A 587 -13.05 8.91 -1.15
CA PHE A 587 -12.34 8.29 -0.03
C PHE A 587 -12.67 6.81 0.05
N GLY A 588 -11.63 5.98 0.20
CA GLY A 588 -11.77 4.60 0.66
C GLY A 588 -11.95 4.55 2.17
N ARG A 589 -12.15 3.35 2.70
CA ARG A 589 -12.14 3.08 4.15
C ARG A 589 -10.88 2.31 4.51
N ARG A 590 -10.29 2.64 5.66
CA ARG A 590 -9.28 1.79 6.30
C ARG A 590 -9.98 0.55 6.86
N SER A 591 -9.38 -0.62 6.64
CA SER A 591 -9.85 -1.87 7.22
C SER A 591 -9.48 -1.99 8.69
N ALA A 592 -10.08 -2.94 9.42
CA ALA A 592 -9.69 -3.24 10.79
C ALA A 592 -8.20 -3.65 10.88
N ASP A 593 -7.71 -4.36 9.87
CA ASP A 593 -6.31 -4.79 9.77
C ASP A 593 -5.37 -3.59 9.58
N ASP A 594 -5.76 -2.58 8.81
CA ASP A 594 -4.99 -1.35 8.64
C ASP A 594 -4.86 -0.61 9.98
N GLU A 595 -5.96 -0.51 10.74
CA GLU A 595 -5.94 0.10 12.06
C GLU A 595 -5.09 -0.69 13.05
N ALA A 596 -5.17 -2.03 13.02
CA ALA A 596 -4.36 -2.92 13.85
C ALA A 596 -2.85 -2.76 13.55
N ARG A 597 -2.47 -2.67 12.27
CA ARG A 597 -1.09 -2.39 11.85
C ARG A 597 -0.60 -1.02 12.33
N ILE A 598 -1.46 0.00 12.38
CA ILE A 598 -1.11 1.29 13.00
C ILE A 598 -0.84 1.12 14.50
N GLN A 599 -1.64 0.33 15.22
CA GLN A 599 -1.37 0.06 16.64
C GLN A 599 -0.08 -0.73 16.85
N GLU A 600 0.26 -1.67 15.96
CA GLU A 600 1.54 -2.37 15.97
C GLU A 600 2.71 -1.40 15.77
N ALA A 601 2.59 -0.46 14.82
CA ALA A 601 3.56 0.59 14.59
C ALA A 601 3.80 1.46 15.84
N VAL A 602 2.73 1.80 16.57
CA VAL A 602 2.82 2.52 17.85
C VAL A 602 3.60 1.69 18.88
N SER A 603 3.25 0.43 19.08
CA SER A 603 3.95 -0.46 20.02
C SER A 603 5.43 -0.62 19.66
N ARG A 604 5.74 -0.68 18.37
CA ARG A 604 7.12 -0.74 17.85
C ARG A 604 7.89 0.53 18.19
N LEU A 605 7.36 1.71 17.94
CA LEU A 605 8.02 2.98 18.28
C LEU A 605 8.32 3.10 19.78
N ARG A 606 7.38 2.66 20.63
CA ARG A 606 7.55 2.66 22.09
C ARG A 606 8.62 1.69 22.59
N SER A 607 8.96 0.66 21.80
CA SER A 607 9.97 -0.32 22.19
C SER A 607 11.41 0.19 22.07
N TYR A 608 11.64 1.26 21.30
CA TYR A 608 12.96 1.85 21.13
C TYR A 608 13.29 2.82 22.26
N SER A 609 14.51 2.72 22.78
CA SER A 609 15.05 3.62 23.79
C SER A 609 16.56 3.75 23.66
N GLY A 610 17.11 4.85 24.19
CA GLY A 610 18.55 5.12 24.16
C GLY A 610 19.03 5.65 22.81
N LEU A 611 20.32 5.47 22.55
CA LEU A 611 20.98 5.97 21.35
C LEU A 611 20.70 5.05 20.15
N VAL A 612 20.10 5.59 19.09
CA VAL A 612 19.92 4.92 17.80
C VAL A 612 20.89 5.54 16.81
N ASP A 613 21.85 4.74 16.32
CA ASP A 613 22.82 5.21 15.32
C ASP A 613 22.24 5.12 13.91
N THR A 614 22.37 6.21 13.16
CA THR A 614 21.82 6.38 11.81
C THR A 614 22.88 6.98 10.87
N PRO A 615 24.01 6.28 10.64
CA PRO A 615 25.14 6.85 9.93
C PRO A 615 24.82 7.16 8.45
N ARG A 616 23.97 6.37 7.78
CA ARG A 616 23.65 6.60 6.37
C ARG A 616 22.69 7.77 6.17
N LEU A 617 21.69 7.92 7.05
CA LEU A 617 20.77 9.06 7.07
C LEU A 617 21.53 10.33 7.41
N ARG A 618 22.41 10.28 8.40
CA ARG A 618 23.28 11.42 8.74
C ARG A 618 24.08 11.87 7.52
N LYS A 619 24.70 10.92 6.82
CA LYS A 619 25.50 11.24 5.63
C LYS A 619 24.64 11.80 4.49
N ALA A 620 23.52 11.15 4.18
CA ALA A 620 22.61 11.62 3.13
C ALA A 620 22.09 13.04 3.39
N ILE A 621 21.72 13.36 4.64
CA ILE A 621 21.23 14.69 5.02
C ILE A 621 22.37 15.72 5.06
N GLU A 622 23.59 15.33 5.46
CA GLU A 622 24.78 16.18 5.38
C GLU A 622 25.04 16.61 3.92
N ASP A 623 25.03 15.65 3.00
CA ASP A 623 25.25 15.92 1.58
C ASP A 623 24.13 16.80 1.00
N TRP A 624 22.87 16.54 1.37
CA TRP A 624 21.73 17.34 0.95
C TRP A 624 21.80 18.79 1.46
N VAL A 625 22.08 18.99 2.75
CA VAL A 625 22.09 20.34 3.34
C VAL A 625 23.24 21.19 2.79
N GLU A 626 24.36 20.54 2.43
CA GLU A 626 25.48 21.18 1.75
C GLU A 626 25.16 21.49 0.29
N GLN A 627 24.51 20.57 -0.45
CA GLN A 627 24.02 20.85 -1.79
C GLN A 627 23.08 22.09 -1.79
N LYS A 628 22.12 22.15 -0.86
CA LYS A 628 21.24 23.32 -0.72
C LYS A 628 21.98 24.60 -0.32
N ARG A 629 23.10 24.50 0.38
CA ARG A 629 24.00 25.65 0.65
C ARG A 629 24.60 26.18 -0.64
N VAL A 630 25.12 25.29 -1.48
CA VAL A 630 25.72 25.62 -2.77
C VAL A 630 24.68 26.28 -3.68
N GLU A 631 23.48 25.70 -3.79
CA GLU A 631 22.36 26.27 -4.54
C GLU A 631 22.02 27.69 -4.02
N ALA A 632 21.79 27.84 -2.72
CA ALA A 632 21.49 29.14 -2.11
C ALA A 632 22.62 30.17 -2.30
N ALA A 633 23.88 29.75 -2.25
CA ALA A 633 25.04 30.62 -2.42
C ALA A 633 25.25 31.07 -3.87
N LYS A 634 24.89 30.24 -4.86
CA LYS A 634 24.90 30.61 -6.30
C LYS A 634 23.79 31.62 -6.61
N ASP A 635 22.63 31.42 -6.01
CA ASP A 635 21.44 32.26 -6.20
C ASP A 635 21.43 33.51 -5.30
N ILE A 636 22.30 33.57 -4.28
CA ILE A 636 22.28 34.58 -3.20
C ILE A 636 20.89 34.59 -2.50
N ASP A 637 20.33 33.40 -2.31
CA ASP A 637 19.01 33.19 -1.73
C ASP A 637 19.11 33.04 -0.20
N HIS A 638 18.95 34.16 0.50
CA HIS A 638 18.98 34.21 1.98
C HIS A 638 17.83 33.45 2.63
N VAL A 639 16.68 33.36 1.96
CA VAL A 639 15.51 32.63 2.46
C VAL A 639 15.79 31.13 2.42
N LYS A 640 16.29 30.61 1.30
CA LYS A 640 16.71 29.21 1.16
C LYS A 640 17.85 28.85 2.13
N ASP A 641 18.86 29.72 2.30
CA ASP A 641 19.95 29.46 3.24
C ASP A 641 19.49 29.40 4.71
N THR A 642 18.44 30.15 5.05
CA THR A 642 17.85 30.15 6.39
C THR A 642 17.04 28.88 6.64
N TYR A 643 16.14 28.52 5.73
CA TYR A 643 15.23 27.38 5.91
C TYR A 643 15.91 26.02 5.74
N ARG A 644 16.90 25.88 4.84
CA ARG A 644 17.55 24.57 4.55
C ARG A 644 18.09 23.86 5.80
N LYS A 645 18.58 24.60 6.79
CA LYS A 645 19.22 24.03 7.99
C LYS A 645 18.21 23.26 8.85
N ARG A 646 17.03 23.82 9.07
CA ARG A 646 15.98 23.18 9.89
C ARG A 646 15.13 22.23 9.07
N ALA A 647 14.95 22.47 7.77
CA ALA A 647 14.36 21.49 6.85
C ALA A 647 15.17 20.18 6.82
N ALA A 648 16.51 20.26 6.81
CA ALA A 648 17.39 19.09 6.94
C ALA A 648 17.16 18.30 8.24
N VAL A 649 17.04 18.99 9.37
CA VAL A 649 16.74 18.36 10.67
C VAL A 649 15.36 17.69 10.67
N ILE A 650 14.34 18.35 10.09
CA ILE A 650 12.99 17.78 9.99
C ILE A 650 13.00 16.53 9.10
N GLY A 651 13.61 16.59 7.91
CA GLY A 651 13.73 15.45 7.01
C GLY A 651 14.48 14.28 7.64
N PHE A 652 15.58 14.56 8.33
CA PHE A 652 16.33 13.56 9.10
C PHE A 652 15.48 12.87 10.17
N ARG A 653 14.74 13.63 10.99
CA ARG A 653 13.85 13.08 12.01
C ARG A 653 12.72 12.24 11.41
N CYS A 654 12.18 12.65 10.26
CA CYS A 654 11.20 11.85 9.51
C CYS A 654 11.82 10.53 9.00
N GLY A 655 13.06 10.57 8.51
CA GLY A 655 13.83 9.39 8.12
C GLY A 655 14.09 8.43 9.28
N VAL A 656 14.42 8.95 10.47
CA VAL A 656 14.60 8.13 11.68
C VAL A 656 13.30 7.42 12.04
N ILE A 657 12.16 8.11 12.05
CA ILE A 657 10.86 7.49 12.33
C ILE A 657 10.57 6.37 11.32
N PHE A 658 10.83 6.62 10.03
CA PHE A 658 10.72 5.59 8.99
C PHE A 658 11.61 4.38 9.32
N HIS A 659 12.86 4.60 9.71
CA HIS A 659 13.80 3.53 10.06
C HIS A 659 13.30 2.70 11.25
N LEU A 660 12.87 3.36 12.34
CA LEU A 660 12.32 2.68 13.53
C LEU A 660 11.10 1.82 13.16
N LEU A 661 10.20 2.37 12.35
CA LEU A 661 9.02 1.65 11.87
C LEU A 661 9.36 0.48 10.95
N SER A 662 10.42 0.60 10.15
CA SER A 662 10.86 -0.48 9.25
C SER A 662 11.32 -1.73 10.01
N GLY A 663 11.75 -1.60 11.28
CA GLY A 663 12.22 -2.71 12.10
C GLY A 663 13.52 -3.36 11.61
N LYS A 664 14.25 -2.70 10.69
CA LYS A 664 15.51 -3.21 10.13
C LYS A 664 16.69 -2.70 10.95
N ASP A 665 17.75 -3.50 11.06
CA ASP A 665 18.98 -3.11 11.75
C ASP A 665 19.76 -1.99 11.05
N LYS A 666 19.55 -1.82 9.74
CA LYS A 666 20.27 -0.84 8.92
C LYS A 666 19.29 0.00 8.10
N GLU A 667 19.67 1.25 7.89
CA GLU A 667 18.90 2.21 7.10
C GLU A 667 18.82 1.73 5.64
N SER A 668 17.60 1.54 5.13
CA SER A 668 17.37 1.12 3.75
C SER A 668 17.49 2.30 2.78
N LYS A 669 17.66 2.03 1.48
CA LYS A 669 17.65 3.10 0.46
C LYS A 669 16.33 3.89 0.51
N GLN A 670 15.21 3.20 0.66
CA GLN A 670 13.87 3.81 0.74
C GLN A 670 13.75 4.76 1.96
N CYS A 671 14.42 4.44 3.06
CA CYS A 671 14.50 5.31 4.23
C CYS A 671 15.27 6.60 3.93
N LEU A 672 16.40 6.50 3.23
CA LEU A 672 17.18 7.67 2.79
C LEU A 672 16.36 8.54 1.82
N ASP A 673 15.76 7.92 0.80
CA ASP A 673 14.96 8.60 -0.21
C ASP A 673 13.76 9.32 0.43
N PHE A 674 13.11 8.70 1.42
CA PHE A 674 12.03 9.32 2.19
C PHE A 674 12.50 10.53 3.01
N ALA A 675 13.66 10.44 3.67
CA ALA A 675 14.21 11.54 4.46
C ALA A 675 14.55 12.76 3.59
N LEU A 676 15.16 12.52 2.42
CA LEU A 676 15.48 13.56 1.44
C LEU A 676 14.22 14.19 0.85
N MET A 677 13.22 13.39 0.48
CA MET A 677 11.92 13.88 0.00
C MET A 677 11.22 14.76 1.04
N MET A 678 11.24 14.35 2.31
CA MET A 678 10.68 15.16 3.40
C MET A 678 11.47 16.47 3.63
N ALA A 679 12.80 16.45 3.48
CA ALA A 679 13.64 17.65 3.59
C ALA A 679 13.34 18.66 2.46
N ASP A 680 13.27 18.18 1.21
CA ASP A 680 12.93 19.01 0.04
C ASP A 680 11.51 19.57 0.14
N TYR A 681 10.53 18.72 0.47
CA TYR A 681 9.14 19.15 0.64
C TYR A 681 9.02 20.19 1.76
N CYS A 682 9.66 19.96 2.91
CA CYS A 682 9.65 20.89 4.03
C CYS A 682 10.27 22.24 3.65
N LEU A 683 11.44 22.24 3.02
CA LEU A 683 12.11 23.46 2.57
C LEU A 683 11.22 24.24 1.60
N MET A 684 10.69 23.57 0.58
CA MET A 684 9.86 24.21 -0.42
C MET A 684 8.56 24.77 0.19
N GLN A 685 7.88 24.03 1.07
CA GLN A 685 6.66 24.53 1.72
C GLN A 685 6.93 25.69 2.67
N GLN A 686 8.05 25.69 3.39
CA GLN A 686 8.46 26.81 4.24
C GLN A 686 8.74 28.07 3.40
N ILE A 687 9.46 27.93 2.28
CA ILE A 687 9.72 29.04 1.35
C ILE A 687 8.39 29.53 0.73
N LYS A 688 7.54 28.63 0.21
CA LYS A 688 6.24 28.99 -0.37
C LYS A 688 5.36 29.75 0.61
N THR A 689 5.38 29.34 1.88
CA THR A 689 4.47 29.86 2.90
C THR A 689 4.98 31.13 3.57
N PHE A 690 6.26 31.17 3.93
CA PHE A 690 6.86 32.21 4.76
C PHE A 690 7.98 32.99 4.06
N GLY A 691 8.41 32.55 2.87
CA GLY A 691 9.55 33.11 2.15
C GLY A 691 9.34 34.57 1.78
N ASP A 692 8.17 34.95 1.28
CA ASP A 692 7.86 36.35 0.96
C ASP A 692 7.93 37.24 2.20
N ALA A 693 7.41 36.77 3.34
CA ALA A 693 7.45 37.54 4.58
C ALA A 693 8.89 37.69 5.11
N LEU A 694 9.69 36.63 5.06
CA LEU A 694 11.09 36.66 5.46
C LEU A 694 11.94 37.52 4.49
N GLN A 695 11.67 37.44 3.19
CA GLN A 695 12.34 38.24 2.17
C GLN A 695 12.02 39.72 2.34
N ASN A 696 10.75 40.07 2.57
CA ASN A 696 10.33 41.45 2.81
C ASN A 696 11.01 42.02 4.05
N GLN A 697 11.34 41.22 5.07
CA GLN A 697 12.13 41.69 6.22
C GLN A 697 13.60 41.95 5.86
N TYR A 698 14.23 41.09 5.06
CA TYR A 698 15.58 41.36 4.53
C TYR A 698 15.60 42.62 3.66
N VAL A 699 14.49 42.90 2.97
CA VAL A 699 14.30 44.10 2.14
C VAL A 699 13.90 45.32 2.97
N GLU A 700 13.11 45.21 4.04
CA GLU A 700 12.81 46.31 4.97
C GLU A 700 14.06 46.78 5.73
N ALA A 701 15.09 45.93 5.84
CA ALA A 701 16.43 46.33 6.28
C ALA A 701 17.28 47.06 5.20
N SER A 702 16.82 47.17 3.94
CA SER A 702 17.58 47.87 2.88
C SER A 702 16.79 48.52 1.73
N GLU A 703 15.47 48.71 1.86
CA GLU A 703 14.49 49.21 0.89
C GLU A 703 14.45 48.58 -0.53
N GLU A 704 13.22 48.19 -0.93
CA GLU A 704 12.68 47.93 -2.29
C GLU A 704 13.36 46.91 -3.24
N CYS A 705 12.68 45.79 -3.57
CA CYS A 705 11.92 45.60 -4.84
C CYS A 705 11.50 44.13 -5.07
N LYS A 706 10.46 43.94 -5.92
CA LYS A 706 9.68 42.70 -6.12
C LYS A 706 10.24 41.75 -7.21
N ARG A 707 10.08 40.44 -6.90
CA ARG A 707 9.82 39.22 -7.71
C ARG A 707 10.82 38.78 -8.79
N TYR A 708 11.31 37.55 -8.62
CA TYR A 708 12.06 36.77 -9.61
C TYR A 708 11.15 35.90 -10.48
N GLY A 709 11.42 35.91 -11.78
CA GLY A 709 11.02 34.93 -12.77
C GLY A 709 12.24 34.16 -13.30
N THR A 710 11.97 33.12 -14.08
CA THR A 710 12.77 31.94 -14.40
C THR A 710 14.10 32.15 -15.15
N ASN A 711 15.05 31.25 -14.83
CA ASN A 711 16.22 30.79 -15.58
C ASN A 711 17.45 31.71 -15.69
N HIS A 712 18.38 31.50 -14.73
CA HIS A 712 19.87 31.49 -14.72
C HIS A 712 20.36 32.02 -13.35
N SER A 713 21.24 31.32 -12.61
CA SER A 713 21.71 31.81 -11.28
C SER A 713 22.52 33.10 -11.42
N VAL A 714 22.54 33.96 -10.40
CA VAL A 714 23.33 35.22 -10.42
C VAL A 714 24.79 34.93 -10.70
N PHE A 715 25.33 33.87 -10.09
CA PHE A 715 26.69 33.42 -10.37
C PHE A 715 26.88 33.03 -11.83
N ASP A 716 25.97 32.25 -12.44
CA ASP A 716 26.11 31.79 -13.83
C ASP A 716 26.00 32.95 -14.85
N GLN A 717 25.16 33.95 -14.56
CA GLN A 717 24.99 35.15 -15.40
C GLN A 717 26.23 36.05 -15.47
N LEU A 718 27.13 35.98 -14.49
CA LEU A 718 28.37 36.76 -14.52
C LEU A 718 29.29 36.32 -15.68
N ALA A 719 30.06 37.25 -16.23
CA ALA A 719 31.11 36.90 -17.16
C ALA A 719 32.21 36.03 -16.48
N PRO A 720 33.01 35.26 -17.25
CA PRO A 720 34.15 34.50 -16.71
C PRO A 720 35.14 35.35 -15.90
N SER A 721 35.23 36.64 -16.21
CA SER A 721 35.89 37.67 -15.40
C SER A 721 34.87 38.77 -15.14
N PHE A 722 34.71 39.18 -13.89
CA PHE A 722 33.68 40.14 -13.48
C PHE A 722 34.18 41.05 -12.36
N THR A 723 33.49 42.17 -12.18
CA THR A 723 33.72 43.18 -11.14
C THR A 723 32.63 43.15 -10.07
N ILE A 724 32.85 43.87 -8.97
CA ILE A 724 31.82 44.04 -7.93
C ILE A 724 30.58 44.78 -8.47
N ASP A 725 30.76 45.63 -9.48
CA ASP A 725 29.68 46.36 -10.15
C ASP A 725 28.86 45.46 -11.07
N ASP A 726 29.47 44.48 -11.75
CA ASP A 726 28.75 43.47 -12.53
C ASP A 726 27.86 42.61 -11.63
N LEU A 727 28.37 42.21 -10.45
CA LEU A 727 27.59 41.50 -9.43
C LEU A 727 26.45 42.37 -8.88
N ARG A 728 26.71 43.66 -8.70
CA ARG A 728 25.70 44.64 -8.26
C ARG A 728 24.60 44.83 -9.32
N ALA A 729 24.96 44.84 -10.61
CA ALA A 729 24.01 45.01 -11.71
C ALA A 729 23.06 43.83 -11.89
N LEU A 730 23.54 42.60 -11.65
CA LEU A 730 22.72 41.39 -11.71
C LEU A 730 21.81 41.24 -10.48
N LYS A 731 22.25 41.71 -9.32
CA LYS A 731 21.42 41.80 -8.12
C LYS A 731 20.50 43.04 -8.22
N ARG A 732 19.37 42.92 -8.94
CA ARG A 732 18.38 44.02 -9.01
C ARG A 732 17.88 44.39 -7.60
N GLY A 733 18.24 45.58 -7.12
CA GLY A 733 17.95 46.12 -5.77
C GLY A 733 19.20 46.72 -5.11
N TYR A 734 19.05 47.59 -4.10
CA TYR A 734 20.20 48.19 -3.41
C TYR A 734 20.89 47.13 -2.51
N CYS A 735 22.07 46.67 -2.90
CA CYS A 735 22.92 45.82 -2.07
C CYS A 735 24.13 46.61 -1.56
N SER A 736 24.30 46.67 -0.24
CA SER A 736 25.46 47.33 0.37
C SER A 736 26.77 46.70 -0.12
N GLU A 737 27.80 47.54 -0.28
CA GLU A 737 29.11 47.08 -0.75
C GLU A 737 29.74 46.05 0.19
N SER A 738 29.45 46.14 1.49
CA SER A 738 29.87 45.15 2.49
C SER A 738 29.26 43.78 2.24
N ALA A 739 27.97 43.69 1.90
CA ALA A 739 27.31 42.43 1.56
C ALA A 739 27.88 41.81 0.27
N LEU A 740 28.16 42.62 -0.75
CA LEU A 740 28.80 42.16 -1.99
C LEU A 740 30.22 41.63 -1.75
N ARG A 741 31.01 42.34 -0.91
CA ARG A 741 32.35 41.87 -0.50
C ARG A 741 32.29 40.57 0.30
N MET A 742 31.25 40.37 1.12
CA MET A 742 31.03 39.10 1.83
C MET A 742 30.69 37.96 0.87
N ILE A 743 29.88 38.20 -0.15
CA ILE A 743 29.58 37.22 -1.21
C ILE A 743 30.86 36.81 -1.94
N ILE A 744 31.64 37.79 -2.41
CA ILE A 744 32.91 37.57 -3.09
C ILE A 744 33.92 36.84 -2.20
N SER A 745 34.03 37.24 -0.93
CA SER A 745 34.91 36.59 0.05
C SER A 745 34.53 35.12 0.26
N ARG A 746 33.22 34.82 0.35
CA ARG A 746 32.72 33.44 0.45
C ARG A 746 32.99 32.63 -0.82
N TRP A 747 32.68 33.16 -2.00
CA TRP A 747 32.99 32.49 -3.27
C TRP A 747 34.48 32.24 -3.46
N SER A 748 35.33 33.17 -3.01
CA SER A 748 36.79 33.01 -3.06
C SER A 748 37.29 31.96 -2.08
N ARG A 749 36.77 31.95 -0.85
CA ARG A 749 37.08 30.93 0.17
C ARG A 749 36.62 29.54 -0.26
N ASP A 750 35.45 29.46 -0.87
CA ASP A 750 34.84 28.21 -1.35
C ASP A 750 35.43 27.79 -2.72
N GLY A 751 36.43 28.51 -3.25
CA GLY A 751 37.21 28.14 -4.44
C GLY A 751 36.53 28.38 -5.79
N TRP A 752 35.40 29.09 -5.83
CA TRP A 752 34.64 29.33 -7.07
C TRP A 752 35.22 30.47 -7.91
N ILE A 753 35.95 31.38 -7.28
CA ILE A 753 36.57 32.52 -7.93
C ILE A 753 37.99 32.76 -7.42
N THR A 754 38.85 33.25 -8.29
CA THR A 754 40.18 33.76 -7.93
C THR A 754 40.23 35.27 -8.17
N LYS A 755 40.85 35.99 -7.24
CA LYS A 755 41.05 37.43 -7.38
C LYS A 755 42.17 37.68 -8.38
N THR A 756 41.86 38.40 -9.45
CA THR A 756 42.82 38.70 -10.52
C THR A 756 43.52 40.04 -10.32
N ASP A 757 42.82 41.06 -9.82
CA ASP A 757 43.41 42.34 -9.41
C ASP A 757 42.57 43.03 -8.31
N ARG A 758 42.78 44.32 -8.08
CA ARG A 758 42.08 45.09 -7.03
C ARG A 758 40.55 45.12 -7.21
N HIS A 759 40.05 45.04 -8.44
CA HIS A 759 38.64 45.23 -8.80
C HIS A 759 38.02 44.07 -9.61
N HIS A 760 38.82 43.09 -10.05
CA HIS A 760 38.37 41.99 -10.90
C HIS A 760 38.56 40.61 -10.26
N TRP A 761 37.57 39.75 -10.46
CA TRP A 761 37.56 38.34 -10.07
C TRP A 761 37.29 37.45 -11.29
N ARG A 762 37.90 36.28 -11.32
CA ARG A 762 37.72 35.28 -12.37
C ARG A 762 37.02 34.05 -11.81
N LYS A 763 36.05 33.51 -12.54
CA LYS A 763 35.43 32.21 -12.25
C LYS A 763 36.44 31.09 -12.50
N GLU A 764 36.61 30.23 -11.51
CA GLU A 764 37.34 28.98 -11.71
C GLU A 764 36.47 28.00 -12.51
N LYS A 765 37.08 27.25 -13.44
CA LYS A 765 36.36 26.15 -14.09
C LYS A 765 36.08 25.10 -13.01
N CYS A 766 34.81 24.95 -12.62
CA CYS A 766 34.40 23.80 -11.83
C CYS A 766 34.90 22.54 -12.56
N LYS A 767 35.84 21.82 -11.95
CA LYS A 767 36.01 20.40 -12.26
C LYS A 767 34.73 19.74 -11.73
N ASN A 768 33.76 19.52 -12.61
CA ASN A 768 32.72 18.53 -12.33
C ASN A 768 33.37 17.17 -12.13
#